data_AF-A0A7Y5DZB2-F1
#
_entry.id   AF-A0A7Y5DZB2-F1
#
_cell.length_a   1.000
_cell.length_b   1.000
_cell.length_c   1.000
_cell.angle_alpha   90.00
_cell.angle_beta   90.00
_cell.angle_gamma   90.00
#
_symmetry.space_group_name_H-M   'P 1'
#
loop_
_entity.id
_entity.type
_entity.pdbx_description
1 polymer ?
#
loop_
_entity_poly.entity_id
_entity_poly.type
_entity_poly.pdbx_seq_one_letter_code
_entity_poly.pdbx_strand_id
1 'polypeptide(L)'
;MKSAFAWTLGLSACGGAAAMPPAPPAETPLRAPATSTAEAATAPTCPSRIDVGAVLRAHAEAYGSPRAVANATPFTLRMDVTVEKKTGSYELVLGRDEAFRTEQSVSGIYGAAGKDRAGFWSLGIAGVTTPLEADEAQAPAFDAWLARRAYVDGFDEARDAASCVVRGRPRIVLRYTAPHLGNPELVFDYLTFALVAASAESADGGRGNTSFESWTLPNARGIRFPRDVITESPIAARTVRRMVQESVGLACKGVDDAYASTDCLARPTPKLVFEWPAGPVHVPMRNYLGEVSLEATVEGRKTWALLDSGAGLSAVDASTPAGRAFKTSLEVTGSGSSQVVRLGLGELDALRLGDLTLRHLPTASVPIPALEDFGARRPEIIVGYSLFAGAAVRVDYARSELVLARSAEGLVKAGATAVPLRVWEGKLVALAEVEGVTAPMVLDTGSSGGLDFRKYWADAHAIPGARKIIELRARSGAGEAATVGTLFRLGQARLGPIRHDDRLAQIDDPPGKNRLAGLLGNEILGYCPAVVFDAARRTLWLEGPCNRTTPEALAGWRLTKKDDKQQPDRPWVIETVLPGSAAQLAGLVPGDRLLVVGGVPATLDLPKVQAQVEKAPGTRVAVEYETVTRDRRKVTLELRRVLAR
;
A
#
# COMPACT_ATOMS: atom_id res chain seq x y z
N MET A 1 -3.77 15.01 -5.53
CA MET A 1 -3.97 14.46 -4.16
C MET A 1 -3.15 13.18 -3.92
N LYS A 2 -2.51 13.02 -2.73
CA LYS A 2 -1.63 11.91 -2.20
C LYS A 2 -0.09 12.02 -2.41
N SER A 3 0.77 12.05 -1.38
CA SER A 3 2.27 11.96 -1.45
C SER A 3 3.15 13.24 -1.50
N ALA A 4 3.20 13.98 -0.40
CA ALA A 4 4.53 14.22 0.21
C ALA A 4 4.60 13.31 1.45
N PHE A 5 5.77 13.12 2.07
CA PHE A 5 5.98 12.07 3.08
C PHE A 5 4.91 12.02 4.18
N ALA A 6 4.02 11.03 4.06
CA ALA A 6 2.94 10.69 4.99
C ALA A 6 2.81 9.15 5.03
N TRP A 7 2.46 8.59 6.19
CA TRP A 7 2.49 7.15 6.43
C TRP A 7 1.40 6.38 5.67
N THR A 8 1.72 5.99 4.44
CA THR A 8 0.79 5.29 3.53
C THR A 8 0.73 3.79 3.83
N LEU A 9 0.02 3.43 4.90
CA LEU A 9 -0.28 2.04 5.23
C LEU A 9 -1.36 1.50 4.29
N GLY A 10 -0.94 0.66 3.35
CA GLY A 10 -1.83 -0.14 2.52
C GLY A 10 -1.77 -1.61 2.89
N LEU A 11 -2.65 -2.06 3.79
CA LEU A 11 -2.94 -3.49 3.99
C LEU A 11 -3.91 -3.90 2.88
N SER A 12 -3.34 -4.20 1.71
CA SER A 12 -3.94 -3.91 0.40
C SER A 12 -4.82 -5.02 -0.21
N ALA A 13 -5.21 -6.03 0.58
CA ALA A 13 -5.94 -7.22 0.14
C ALA A 13 -7.41 -6.94 -0.27
N CYS A 14 -7.61 -6.53 -1.53
CA CYS A 14 -8.88 -6.64 -2.29
C CYS A 14 -10.07 -5.70 -1.91
N GLY A 15 -9.92 -4.38 -2.12
CA GLY A 15 -10.93 -3.47 -2.75
C GLY A 15 -12.12 -2.82 -2.01
N GLY A 16 -12.67 -1.71 -2.57
CA GLY A 16 -14.11 -1.29 -2.51
C GLY A 16 -14.60 -0.12 -1.62
N ALA A 17 -14.42 1.15 -2.02
CA ALA A 17 -14.73 2.39 -1.26
C ALA A 17 -16.11 2.49 -0.56
N ALA A 18 -16.13 3.07 0.65
CA ALA A 18 -17.34 3.51 1.35
C ALA A 18 -17.62 5.02 1.17
N ALA A 19 -18.90 5.42 1.17
CA ALA A 19 -19.31 6.81 0.99
C ALA A 19 -18.94 7.71 2.18
N MET A 20 -18.44 8.92 1.90
CA MET A 20 -18.17 9.92 2.94
C MET A 20 -19.49 10.45 3.56
N PRO A 21 -19.52 10.72 4.88
CA PRO A 21 -20.57 11.56 5.45
C PRO A 21 -20.49 12.99 4.87
N PRO A 22 -21.60 13.74 4.82
CA PRO A 22 -21.60 15.13 4.37
C PRO A 22 -20.68 15.99 5.26
N ALA A 23 -20.07 17.01 4.65
CA ALA A 23 -19.21 17.94 5.37
C ALA A 23 -19.96 18.63 6.53
N PRO A 24 -19.31 18.87 7.68
CA PRO A 24 -19.92 19.66 8.75
C PRO A 24 -20.23 21.08 8.25
N PRO A 25 -21.27 21.74 8.78
CA PRO A 25 -21.59 23.13 8.43
C PRO A 25 -20.39 24.03 8.77
N ALA A 26 -20.10 24.98 7.89
CA ALA A 26 -18.98 25.90 8.07
C ALA A 26 -19.14 26.73 9.35
N GLU A 27 -18.08 26.82 10.15
CA GLU A 27 -18.09 27.63 11.38
C GLU A 27 -18.27 29.12 11.05
N THR A 28 -19.19 29.77 11.76
CA THR A 28 -19.47 31.20 11.60
C THR A 28 -18.21 32.02 11.94
N PRO A 29 -17.68 32.86 11.02
CA PRO A 29 -16.48 33.62 11.27
C PRO A 29 -16.70 34.65 12.39
N LEU A 30 -15.75 34.73 13.33
CA LEU A 30 -15.75 35.72 14.41
C LEU A 30 -15.75 37.14 13.86
N ARG A 31 -16.71 37.94 14.32
CA ARG A 31 -16.99 39.29 13.83
C ARG A 31 -15.92 40.28 14.33
N ALA A 32 -15.00 40.66 13.46
CA ALA A 32 -14.01 41.69 13.75
C ALA A 32 -14.67 43.05 14.06
N PRO A 33 -14.08 43.88 14.94
CA PRO A 33 -14.58 45.23 15.23
C PRO A 33 -14.42 46.14 14.00
N ALA A 34 -15.39 47.02 13.76
CA ALA A 34 -15.37 47.92 12.61
C ALA A 34 -14.42 49.11 12.83
N THR A 35 -13.48 49.32 11.92
CA THR A 35 -12.63 50.51 11.86
C THR A 35 -12.43 51.02 10.43
N SER A 36 -12.64 52.32 10.27
CA SER A 36 -12.28 53.19 9.13
C SER A 36 -12.85 52.87 7.74
N THR A 37 -13.38 53.92 7.10
CA THR A 37 -13.70 53.94 5.67
C THR A 37 -12.42 54.13 4.85
N ALA A 38 -11.74 53.04 4.52
CA ALA A 38 -10.73 53.03 3.46
C ALA A 38 -11.40 53.01 2.08
N GLU A 39 -10.74 53.57 1.06
CA GLU A 39 -11.18 53.45 -0.33
C GLU A 39 -11.30 51.99 -0.75
N ALA A 40 -12.29 51.69 -1.60
CA ALA A 40 -12.56 50.35 -2.09
C ALA A 40 -11.51 49.93 -3.14
N ALA A 41 -10.30 49.63 -2.67
CA ALA A 41 -9.22 49.07 -3.49
C ALA A 41 -9.74 47.84 -4.26
N THR A 42 -9.73 47.93 -5.59
CA THR A 42 -10.25 46.88 -6.47
C THR A 42 -9.64 45.54 -6.11
N ALA A 43 -10.49 44.55 -5.82
CA ALA A 43 -10.04 43.22 -5.42
C ALA A 43 -9.05 42.67 -6.47
N PRO A 44 -7.85 42.22 -6.06
CA PRO A 44 -6.79 41.86 -6.99
C PRO A 44 -7.26 40.72 -7.88
N THR A 45 -7.13 40.91 -9.18
CA THR A 45 -7.51 39.94 -10.22
C THR A 45 -6.29 39.16 -10.71
N CYS A 46 -6.51 38.08 -11.43
CA CYS A 46 -5.45 37.43 -12.21
C CYS A 46 -5.01 38.33 -13.37
N PRO A 47 -3.69 38.47 -13.63
CA PRO A 47 -3.20 39.21 -14.79
C PRO A 47 -3.55 38.46 -16.09
N SER A 48 -3.73 39.21 -17.18
CA SER A 48 -4.03 38.65 -18.51
C SER A 48 -2.87 37.87 -19.13
N ARG A 49 -1.64 38.11 -18.67
CA ARG A 49 -0.44 37.32 -18.95
C ARG A 49 0.37 37.17 -17.66
N ILE A 50 0.94 35.99 -17.44
CA ILE A 50 1.83 35.71 -16.31
C ILE A 50 3.28 35.82 -16.82
N ASP A 51 4.08 36.70 -16.23
CA ASP A 51 5.55 36.63 -16.33
C ASP A 51 6.03 35.67 -15.23
N VAL A 52 6.25 34.40 -15.60
CA VAL A 52 6.68 33.37 -14.65
C VAL A 52 8.07 33.68 -14.12
N GLY A 53 8.94 34.25 -14.96
CA GLY A 53 10.26 34.70 -14.56
C GLY A 53 10.19 35.79 -13.49
N ALA A 54 9.26 36.75 -13.58
CA ALA A 54 9.09 37.78 -12.54
C ALA A 54 8.58 37.17 -11.22
N VAL A 55 7.61 36.25 -11.28
CA VAL A 55 7.10 35.55 -10.09
C VAL A 55 8.22 34.75 -9.41
N LEU A 56 9.02 34.00 -10.16
CA LEU A 56 10.12 33.20 -9.61
C LEU A 56 11.29 34.06 -9.12
N ARG A 57 11.64 35.16 -9.81
CA ARG A 57 12.63 36.14 -9.32
C ARG A 57 12.20 36.80 -8.02
N ALA A 58 10.96 37.29 -7.94
CA ALA A 58 10.43 37.93 -6.73
C ALA A 58 10.31 36.95 -5.56
N HIS A 59 9.94 35.68 -5.82
CA HIS A 59 10.03 34.62 -4.83
C HIS A 59 11.47 34.41 -4.34
N ALA A 60 12.43 34.28 -5.26
CA ALA A 60 13.82 34.03 -4.94
C ALA A 60 14.50 35.18 -4.17
N GLU A 61 14.06 36.42 -4.39
CA GLU A 61 14.47 37.59 -3.62
C GLU A 61 13.85 37.60 -2.21
N ALA A 62 12.54 37.36 -2.09
CA ALA A 62 11.83 37.44 -0.82
C ALA A 62 12.04 36.23 0.12
N TYR A 63 12.31 35.04 -0.44
CA TYR A 63 12.39 33.76 0.27
C TYR A 63 13.74 33.03 0.11
N GLY A 64 14.67 33.58 -0.69
CA GLY A 64 15.98 33.01 -1.00
C GLY A 64 16.01 32.21 -2.30
N SER A 65 17.12 32.29 -3.05
CA SER A 65 17.32 31.63 -4.35
C SER A 65 18.01 30.26 -4.24
N PRO A 66 18.03 29.42 -5.30
CA PRO A 66 18.76 28.16 -5.30
C PRO A 66 20.25 28.36 -5.02
N ARG A 67 20.86 29.41 -5.57
CA ARG A 67 22.24 29.82 -5.27
C ARG A 67 22.44 30.23 -3.81
N ALA A 68 21.48 30.90 -3.18
CA ALA A 68 21.56 31.22 -1.75
C ALA A 68 21.52 29.93 -0.91
N VAL A 69 20.63 28.99 -1.24
CA VAL A 69 20.53 27.69 -0.56
C VAL A 69 21.81 26.85 -0.78
N ALA A 70 22.38 26.82 -1.99
CA ALA A 70 23.63 26.14 -2.28
C ALA A 70 24.82 26.75 -1.52
N ASN A 71 24.91 28.09 -1.44
CA ASN A 71 25.91 28.77 -0.60
C ASN A 71 25.71 28.50 0.91
N ALA A 72 24.50 28.12 1.32
CA ALA A 72 24.18 27.79 2.70
C ALA A 72 24.54 26.35 3.10
N THR A 73 24.78 25.42 2.17
CA THR A 73 25.02 24.01 2.49
C THR A 73 26.48 23.67 2.89
N PRO A 74 26.67 22.75 3.85
CA PRO A 74 25.62 21.98 4.53
C PRO A 74 24.85 22.77 5.60
N PHE A 75 23.59 22.40 5.82
CA PHE A 75 22.77 22.87 6.95
C PHE A 75 21.78 21.79 7.42
N THR A 76 21.31 21.94 8.66
CA THR A 76 20.31 21.06 9.28
C THR A 76 19.11 21.89 9.73
N LEU A 77 17.89 21.45 9.40
CA LEU A 77 16.64 21.99 9.95
C LEU A 77 16.01 20.96 10.89
N ARG A 78 15.56 21.39 12.08
CA ARG A 78 14.74 20.57 12.98
C ARG A 78 13.34 21.16 13.12
N MET A 79 12.35 20.28 13.07
CA MET A 79 10.93 20.61 13.14
C MET A 79 10.23 19.70 14.17
N ASP A 80 9.32 20.26 14.95
CA ASP A 80 8.30 19.45 15.63
C ASP A 80 7.38 18.87 14.56
N VAL A 81 6.95 17.63 14.71
CA VAL A 81 5.93 17.02 13.85
C VAL A 81 4.73 16.55 14.69
N THR A 82 3.52 16.71 14.15
CA THR A 82 2.27 16.24 14.76
C THR A 82 1.49 15.39 13.76
N VAL A 83 1.08 14.20 14.18
CA VAL A 83 0.21 13.27 13.44
C VAL A 83 -0.83 12.72 14.42
N GLU A 84 -2.12 12.78 14.08
CA GLU A 84 -3.23 12.36 14.96
C GLU A 84 -3.12 12.87 16.42
N LYS A 85 -2.71 14.14 16.58
CA LYS A 85 -2.44 14.83 17.87
C LYS A 85 -1.25 14.30 18.66
N LYS A 86 -0.52 13.28 18.19
CA LYS A 86 0.75 12.82 18.77
C LYS A 86 1.90 13.66 18.20
N THR A 87 2.78 14.13 19.08
CA THR A 87 3.99 14.88 18.70
C THR A 87 5.19 13.97 18.45
N GLY A 88 6.22 14.52 17.82
CA GLY A 88 7.45 13.85 17.45
C GLY A 88 8.47 14.84 16.86
N SER A 89 9.59 14.34 16.36
CA SER A 89 10.65 15.13 15.72
C SER A 89 10.81 14.81 14.23
N TYR A 90 11.13 15.82 13.44
CA TYR A 90 11.54 15.74 12.05
C TYR A 90 12.86 16.48 11.83
N GLU A 91 13.82 15.87 11.13
CA GLU A 91 15.11 16.47 10.79
C GLU A 91 15.31 16.42 9.27
N LEU A 92 15.76 17.54 8.67
CA LEU A 92 16.23 17.61 7.29
C LEU A 92 17.70 18.05 7.31
N VAL A 93 18.58 17.18 6.84
CA VAL A 93 20.00 17.48 6.60
C VAL A 93 20.18 17.69 5.10
N LEU A 94 20.59 18.89 4.68
CA LEU A 94 20.94 19.20 3.30
C LEU A 94 22.45 19.29 3.15
N GLY A 95 23.02 18.34 2.43
CA GLY A 95 24.43 18.29 2.08
C GLY A 95 24.78 19.07 0.82
N ARG A 96 26.07 19.01 0.47
CA ARG A 96 26.58 19.36 -0.86
C ARG A 96 26.32 18.22 -1.84
N ASP A 97 26.62 18.45 -3.12
CA ASP A 97 26.67 17.41 -4.16
C ASP A 97 25.37 16.59 -4.24
N GLU A 98 24.24 17.31 -4.20
CA GLU A 98 22.84 16.84 -4.10
C GLU A 98 22.47 16.02 -2.86
N ALA A 99 23.42 15.41 -2.14
CA ALA A 99 23.20 14.54 -1.00
C ALA A 99 22.34 15.18 0.10
N PHE A 100 21.43 14.40 0.68
CA PHE A 100 20.53 14.85 1.75
C PHE A 100 19.97 13.66 2.54
N ARG A 101 19.47 13.94 3.74
CA ARG A 101 18.71 13.01 4.57
C ARG A 101 17.49 13.70 5.18
N THR A 102 16.34 13.03 5.15
CA THR A 102 15.17 13.34 5.98
C THR A 102 14.97 12.23 7.00
N GLU A 103 14.52 12.59 8.21
CA GLU A 103 14.12 11.66 9.26
C GLU A 103 12.84 12.16 9.94
N GLN A 104 11.99 11.23 10.41
CA GLN A 104 10.80 11.53 11.18
C GLN A 104 10.55 10.42 12.21
N SER A 105 10.39 10.75 13.49
CA SER A 105 9.88 9.84 14.53
C SER A 105 8.68 10.45 15.23
N VAL A 106 7.56 9.72 15.26
CA VAL A 106 6.34 10.10 15.98
C VAL A 106 5.91 8.94 16.87
N SER A 107 6.00 9.13 18.19
CA SER A 107 5.68 8.06 19.17
C SER A 107 6.39 6.73 18.85
N GLY A 108 7.69 6.78 18.53
CA GLY A 108 8.52 5.61 18.19
C GLY A 108 8.33 5.06 16.76
N ILE A 109 7.38 5.58 15.99
CA ILE A 109 7.21 5.22 14.57
C ILE A 109 8.17 6.06 13.74
N TYR A 110 9.32 5.46 13.42
CA TYR A 110 10.44 6.07 12.71
C TYR A 110 10.40 5.83 11.20
N GLY A 111 10.82 6.82 10.42
CA GLY A 111 11.17 6.69 9.02
C GLY A 111 12.22 7.68 8.56
N ALA A 112 12.93 7.34 7.50
CA ALA A 112 13.92 8.21 6.88
C ALA A 112 13.96 8.01 5.36
N ALA A 113 14.51 8.98 4.64
CA ALA A 113 14.84 8.87 3.22
C ALA A 113 16.01 9.78 2.88
N GLY A 114 16.60 9.59 1.70
CA GLY A 114 17.71 10.44 1.29
C GLY A 114 18.29 10.11 -0.08
N LYS A 115 19.38 10.82 -0.38
CA LYS A 115 20.31 10.51 -1.46
C LYS A 115 21.72 10.56 -0.90
N ASP A 116 22.47 9.48 -1.13
CA ASP A 116 23.90 9.41 -0.85
C ASP A 116 24.69 9.05 -2.13
N ARG A 117 25.97 8.74 -1.99
CA ARG A 117 26.86 8.39 -3.12
C ARG A 117 26.44 7.12 -3.88
N ALA A 118 25.63 6.26 -3.27
CA ALA A 118 25.07 5.05 -3.89
C ALA A 118 23.62 5.25 -4.37
N GLY A 119 23.14 6.49 -4.47
CA GLY A 119 21.84 6.84 -5.02
C GLY A 119 20.77 7.15 -3.96
N PHE A 120 19.51 7.08 -4.39
CA PHE A 120 18.36 7.31 -3.52
C PHE A 120 18.05 6.08 -2.67
N TRP A 121 17.50 6.31 -1.47
CA TRP A 121 17.10 5.27 -0.55
C TRP A 121 15.94 5.72 0.35
N SER A 122 15.20 4.77 0.90
CA SER A 122 14.21 4.98 1.96
C SER A 122 14.30 3.91 3.03
N LEU A 123 13.98 4.29 4.27
CA LEU A 123 13.74 3.43 5.42
C LEU A 123 12.32 3.76 5.89
N GLY A 124 11.33 3.06 5.34
CA GLY A 124 9.93 3.24 5.70
C GLY A 124 9.55 2.49 6.98
N ILE A 125 8.28 2.62 7.38
CA ILE A 125 7.67 1.90 8.52
C ILE A 125 7.95 0.39 8.53
N ALA A 126 8.18 -0.24 7.39
CA ALA A 126 8.55 -1.66 7.30
C ALA A 126 9.90 -2.03 7.96
N GLY A 127 10.70 -1.05 8.38
CA GLY A 127 11.96 -1.29 9.10
C GLY A 127 13.11 -1.80 8.24
N VAL A 128 13.01 -1.73 6.91
CA VAL A 128 14.06 -2.16 5.99
C VAL A 128 14.49 -1.01 5.08
N THR A 129 15.79 -0.73 5.04
CA THR A 129 16.38 0.28 4.17
C THR A 129 16.43 -0.24 2.73
N THR A 130 15.62 0.34 1.85
CA THR A 130 15.47 -0.04 0.45
C THR A 130 16.19 0.97 -0.46
N PRO A 131 17.05 0.55 -1.41
CA PRO A 131 17.56 1.42 -2.47
C PRO A 131 16.48 1.70 -3.52
N LEU A 132 16.47 2.89 -4.12
CA LEU A 132 15.42 3.33 -5.06
C LEU A 132 16.01 3.67 -6.44
N GLU A 133 15.39 3.15 -7.51
CA GLU A 133 15.62 3.61 -8.88
C GLU A 133 15.07 5.03 -9.10
N ALA A 134 15.46 5.66 -10.21
CA ALA A 134 15.00 7.01 -10.57
C ALA A 134 13.46 7.14 -10.70
N ASP A 135 12.74 6.06 -11.07
CA ASP A 135 11.26 6.05 -11.10
C ASP A 135 10.63 5.56 -9.77
N GLU A 136 11.42 5.02 -8.85
CA GLU A 136 11.03 4.69 -7.47
C GLU A 136 11.26 5.87 -6.50
N ALA A 137 12.17 6.79 -6.85
CA ALA A 137 12.66 7.87 -5.99
C ALA A 137 11.90 9.21 -6.08
N GLN A 138 10.76 9.28 -6.79
CA GLN A 138 10.09 10.55 -7.11
C GLN A 138 9.77 11.42 -5.88
N ALA A 139 9.24 10.83 -4.80
CA ALA A 139 8.91 11.54 -3.56
C ALA A 139 10.15 12.14 -2.84
N PRO A 140 11.19 11.35 -2.48
CA PRO A 140 12.41 11.93 -1.90
C PRO A 140 13.17 12.87 -2.85
N ALA A 141 13.12 12.64 -4.18
CA ALA A 141 13.69 13.56 -5.16
C ALA A 141 12.97 14.92 -5.18
N PHE A 142 11.63 14.91 -5.11
CA PHE A 142 10.81 16.11 -5.01
C PHE A 142 11.07 16.90 -3.72
N ASP A 143 11.09 16.23 -2.54
CA ASP A 143 11.39 16.89 -1.26
C ASP A 143 12.75 17.61 -1.29
N ALA A 144 13.78 16.98 -1.88
CA ALA A 144 15.10 17.58 -2.04
C ALA A 144 15.13 18.73 -3.06
N TRP A 145 14.48 18.57 -4.22
CA TRP A 145 14.36 19.60 -5.26
C TRP A 145 13.65 20.85 -4.72
N LEU A 146 12.56 20.65 -3.98
CA LEU A 146 11.78 21.69 -3.33
C LEU A 146 12.59 22.43 -2.26
N ALA A 147 13.28 21.71 -1.37
CA ALA A 147 14.07 22.32 -0.31
C ALA A 147 15.31 23.07 -0.85
N ARG A 148 15.93 22.57 -1.93
CA ARG A 148 16.97 23.25 -2.71
C ARG A 148 16.44 24.38 -3.61
N ARG A 149 15.11 24.53 -3.71
CA ARG A 149 14.38 25.52 -4.55
C ARG A 149 14.64 25.42 -6.04
N ALA A 150 15.11 24.28 -6.53
CA ALA A 150 15.53 24.11 -7.93
C ALA A 150 14.40 24.32 -8.97
N TYR A 151 13.16 24.52 -8.52
CA TYR A 151 12.06 25.04 -9.33
C TYR A 151 12.28 26.47 -9.86
N VAL A 152 12.97 27.35 -9.11
CA VAL A 152 13.20 28.76 -9.50
C VAL A 152 13.98 28.87 -10.81
N ASP A 153 15.03 28.07 -10.96
CA ASP A 153 15.90 28.06 -12.14
C ASP A 153 15.49 26.97 -13.17
N GLY A 154 14.49 26.13 -12.83
CA GLY A 154 14.13 24.93 -13.57
C GLY A 154 12.89 25.03 -14.47
N PHE A 155 12.12 26.12 -14.40
CA PHE A 155 10.91 26.32 -15.20
C PHE A 155 11.22 26.68 -16.66
N ASP A 156 10.51 26.06 -17.59
CA ASP A 156 10.73 26.20 -19.04
C ASP A 156 9.39 26.43 -19.77
N GLU A 157 9.16 27.63 -20.31
CA GLU A 157 7.91 28.00 -21.01
C GLU A 157 7.59 27.14 -22.25
N ALA A 158 8.55 26.39 -22.80
CA ALA A 158 8.32 25.48 -23.93
C ALA A 158 7.84 24.09 -23.50
N ARG A 159 7.89 23.77 -22.19
CA ARG A 159 7.72 22.42 -21.63
C ARG A 159 6.75 22.37 -20.45
N ASP A 160 6.74 23.42 -19.65
CA ASP A 160 5.98 23.58 -18.41
C ASP A 160 4.82 24.57 -18.64
N ALA A 161 3.79 24.53 -17.78
CA ALA A 161 2.61 25.36 -17.93
C ALA A 161 2.38 26.27 -16.72
N ALA A 162 1.90 27.49 -16.97
CA ALA A 162 1.50 28.44 -15.93
C ALA A 162 0.03 28.85 -16.11
N SER A 163 -0.69 28.99 -15.00
CA SER A 163 -2.03 29.57 -14.97
C SER A 163 -2.26 30.38 -13.69
N CYS A 164 -3.33 31.17 -13.66
CA CYS A 164 -3.73 31.91 -12.48
C CYS A 164 -5.18 31.56 -12.12
N VAL A 165 -5.43 31.38 -10.82
CA VAL A 165 -6.76 31.05 -10.30
C VAL A 165 -7.14 32.00 -9.16
N VAL A 166 -8.37 32.51 -9.17
CA VAL A 166 -8.90 33.32 -8.08
C VAL A 166 -9.75 32.44 -7.18
N ARG A 167 -9.29 32.20 -5.94
CA ARG A 167 -10.05 31.54 -4.87
C ARG A 167 -9.81 32.34 -3.59
N GLY A 168 -10.62 33.38 -3.40
CA GLY A 168 -10.38 34.43 -2.39
C GLY A 168 -9.28 35.41 -2.83
N ARG A 169 -8.04 34.93 -2.92
CA ARG A 169 -6.90 35.68 -3.50
C ARG A 169 -6.47 35.06 -4.83
N PRO A 170 -5.85 35.82 -5.76
CA PRO A 170 -5.18 35.25 -6.92
C PRO A 170 -3.99 34.37 -6.51
N ARG A 171 -3.89 33.21 -7.15
CA ARG A 171 -2.78 32.27 -7.02
C ARG A 171 -2.19 31.99 -8.39
N ILE A 172 -0.87 32.03 -8.50
CA ILE A 172 -0.15 31.55 -9.68
C ILE A 172 0.13 30.06 -9.49
N VAL A 173 -0.23 29.24 -10.47
CA VAL A 173 -0.04 27.78 -10.48
C VAL A 173 0.94 27.44 -11.59
N LEU A 174 2.08 26.87 -11.22
CA LEU A 174 3.12 26.40 -12.15
C LEU A 174 3.13 24.87 -12.18
N ARG A 175 3.15 24.28 -13.37
CA ARG A 175 3.09 22.83 -13.62
C ARG A 175 4.34 22.40 -14.39
N TYR A 176 5.20 21.64 -13.74
CA TYR A 176 6.48 21.20 -14.26
C TYR A 176 6.34 19.81 -14.90
N THR A 177 6.72 19.67 -16.16
CA THR A 177 6.74 18.38 -16.86
C THR A 177 8.04 17.65 -16.54
N ALA A 178 8.18 17.23 -15.28
CA ALA A 178 9.35 16.55 -14.74
C ALA A 178 8.98 15.18 -14.14
N PRO A 179 8.92 14.11 -14.96
CA PRO A 179 8.47 12.79 -14.48
C PRO A 179 9.32 12.20 -13.35
N HIS A 180 10.63 12.48 -13.31
CA HIS A 180 11.51 12.03 -12.22
C HIS A 180 11.26 12.74 -10.86
N LEU A 181 10.44 13.80 -10.86
CA LEU A 181 9.94 14.49 -9.66
C LEU A 181 8.42 14.33 -9.53
N GLY A 182 7.81 13.40 -10.27
CA GLY A 182 6.37 13.21 -10.26
C GLY A 182 5.56 14.38 -10.84
N ASN A 183 6.10 15.05 -11.86
CA ASN A 183 5.44 16.14 -12.61
C ASN A 183 4.88 17.28 -11.71
N PRO A 184 5.71 18.01 -10.94
CA PRO A 184 5.26 18.89 -9.86
C PRO A 184 4.24 19.99 -10.25
N GLU A 185 3.36 20.32 -9.32
CA GLU A 185 2.49 21.50 -9.36
C GLU A 185 2.79 22.39 -8.14
N LEU A 186 3.21 23.64 -8.36
CA LEU A 186 3.54 24.63 -7.34
C LEU A 186 2.54 25.79 -7.37
N VAL A 187 2.12 26.27 -6.21
CA VAL A 187 1.11 27.33 -6.06
C VAL A 187 1.68 28.49 -5.24
N PHE A 188 1.71 29.67 -5.83
CA PHE A 188 2.24 30.90 -5.24
C PHE A 188 1.12 31.91 -4.94
N ASP A 189 1.28 32.68 -3.86
CA ASP A 189 0.52 33.92 -3.64
C ASP A 189 0.95 34.99 -4.66
N TYR A 190 0.00 35.59 -5.38
CA TYR A 190 0.33 36.60 -6.39
C TYR A 190 0.82 37.94 -5.82
N LEU A 191 0.50 38.24 -4.56
CA LEU A 191 0.84 39.53 -3.92
C LEU A 191 2.14 39.45 -3.11
N THR A 192 2.38 38.32 -2.44
CA THR A 192 3.58 38.14 -1.60
C THR A 192 4.66 37.29 -2.26
N PHE A 193 4.36 36.64 -3.39
CA PHE A 193 5.22 35.64 -4.04
C PHE A 193 5.61 34.47 -3.14
N ALA A 194 4.94 34.28 -2.00
CA ALA A 194 5.11 33.10 -1.16
C ALA A 194 4.69 31.85 -1.93
N LEU A 195 5.52 30.80 -1.93
CA LEU A 195 5.03 29.45 -2.23
C LEU A 195 4.10 29.06 -1.07
N VAL A 196 2.84 28.74 -1.37
CA VAL A 196 1.78 28.43 -0.39
C VAL A 196 1.27 27.00 -0.49
N ALA A 197 1.43 26.35 -1.64
CA ALA A 197 1.26 24.90 -1.75
C ALA A 197 2.16 24.29 -2.84
N ALA A 198 2.44 23.01 -2.72
CA ALA A 198 3.19 22.22 -3.69
C ALA A 198 2.62 20.80 -3.78
N SER A 199 2.78 20.13 -4.92
CA SER A 199 2.45 18.72 -5.07
C SER A 199 3.22 17.97 -6.16
N ALA A 200 3.42 16.67 -5.98
CA ALA A 200 4.21 15.81 -6.87
C ALA A 200 3.74 14.35 -6.79
N GLU A 201 4.02 13.57 -7.85
CA GLU A 201 3.66 12.14 -7.96
C GLU A 201 4.66 11.23 -7.23
N SER A 202 4.16 10.33 -6.37
CA SER A 202 4.93 9.19 -5.84
C SER A 202 5.08 8.08 -6.88
N ALA A 203 6.05 7.19 -6.68
CA ALA A 203 6.33 6.05 -7.56
C ALA A 203 5.09 5.16 -7.82
N ASP A 204 4.25 5.01 -6.79
CA ASP A 204 3.00 4.28 -6.89
C ASP A 204 1.90 5.03 -7.65
N GLY A 205 2.02 6.34 -7.89
CA GLY A 205 1.14 7.20 -8.71
C GLY A 205 0.26 8.24 -7.99
N GLY A 206 0.45 8.55 -6.70
CA GLY A 206 -0.35 9.56 -5.98
C GLY A 206 0.17 11.01 -6.11
N ARG A 207 -0.71 12.03 -6.27
CA ARG A 207 -0.54 13.52 -6.36
C ARG A 207 -0.32 14.42 -5.10
N GLY A 208 0.79 14.57 -4.39
CA GLY A 208 0.70 14.94 -2.96
C GLY A 208 0.55 16.38 -2.51
N ASN A 209 -0.43 16.70 -1.68
CA ASN A 209 -0.67 18.09 -1.27
C ASN A 209 0.17 18.46 -0.03
N THR A 210 1.10 19.40 -0.18
CA THR A 210 1.75 20.12 0.92
C THR A 210 1.39 21.60 0.88
N SER A 211 0.95 22.17 2.00
CA SER A 211 0.69 23.60 2.20
C SER A 211 1.75 24.24 3.09
N PHE A 212 2.07 25.51 2.85
CA PHE A 212 3.03 26.31 3.62
C PHE A 212 2.29 27.54 4.19
N GLU A 213 1.79 27.41 5.42
CA GLU A 213 0.94 28.43 6.07
C GLU A 213 1.75 29.66 6.52
N SER A 214 3.00 29.45 6.90
CA SER A 214 3.88 30.52 7.36
C SER A 214 5.34 30.27 7.01
N TRP A 215 6.13 31.34 6.94
CA TRP A 215 7.56 31.34 6.62
C TRP A 215 8.34 32.07 7.70
N THR A 216 9.62 31.74 7.89
CA THR A 216 10.48 32.42 8.86
C THR A 216 10.77 33.87 8.46
N LEU A 217 11.34 34.64 9.38
CA LEU A 217 12.16 35.79 9.03
C LEU A 217 13.37 35.31 8.21
N PRO A 218 13.96 36.16 7.35
CA PRO A 218 15.17 35.78 6.62
C PRO A 218 16.32 35.56 7.60
N ASN A 219 17.07 34.47 7.43
CA ASN A 219 18.30 34.24 8.16
C ASN A 219 19.43 35.20 7.68
N ALA A 220 20.62 35.09 8.26
CA ALA A 220 21.80 35.90 7.90
C ALA A 220 22.28 35.73 6.44
N ARG A 221 21.62 34.88 5.64
CA ARG A 221 21.90 34.62 4.21
C ARG A 221 20.72 35.02 3.30
N GLY A 222 19.70 35.70 3.84
CA GLY A 222 18.49 36.10 3.12
C GLY A 222 17.46 34.98 2.91
N ILE A 223 17.69 33.78 3.44
CA ILE A 223 16.83 32.62 3.20
C ILE A 223 15.71 32.59 4.24
N ARG A 224 14.46 32.42 3.79
CA ARG A 224 13.33 32.10 4.67
C ARG A 224 12.99 30.63 4.53
N PHE A 225 12.78 29.90 5.61
CA PHE A 225 12.30 28.51 5.53
C PHE A 225 10.78 28.45 5.78
N PRO A 226 10.08 27.43 5.26
CA PRO A 226 8.70 27.16 5.67
C PRO A 226 8.67 26.88 7.17
N ARG A 227 7.88 27.64 7.92
CA ARG A 227 7.78 27.54 9.37
C ARG A 227 6.63 26.66 9.81
N ASP A 228 5.47 26.75 9.15
CA ASP A 228 4.33 25.87 9.39
C ASP A 228 3.97 25.15 8.08
N VAL A 229 4.15 23.84 8.06
CA VAL A 229 3.98 22.97 6.88
C VAL A 229 2.92 21.92 7.17
N ILE A 230 1.94 21.76 6.29
CA ILE A 230 0.87 20.77 6.41
C ILE A 230 0.94 19.84 5.21
N THR A 231 0.91 18.52 5.43
CA THR A 231 0.87 17.51 4.37
C THR A 231 -0.39 16.66 4.51
N GLU A 232 -1.14 16.54 3.41
CA GLU A 232 -2.45 15.89 3.35
C GLU A 232 -2.55 14.88 2.20
N SER A 233 -3.09 13.69 2.52
CA SER A 233 -3.24 12.57 1.60
C SER A 233 -4.57 11.84 1.89
N PRO A 234 -5.43 11.58 0.89
CA PRO A 234 -6.67 10.82 1.05
C PRO A 234 -6.59 9.42 1.70
N ILE A 235 -5.41 8.89 1.98
CA ILE A 235 -5.21 7.54 2.57
C ILE A 235 -4.18 7.51 3.72
N ALA A 236 -3.75 8.67 4.23
CA ALA A 236 -2.81 8.75 5.35
C ALA A 236 -3.14 9.95 6.26
N ALA A 237 -2.86 9.83 7.55
CA ALA A 237 -3.14 10.86 8.54
C ALA A 237 -2.47 12.21 8.20
N ARG A 238 -3.24 13.30 8.41
CA ARG A 238 -2.78 14.69 8.24
C ARG A 238 -1.56 14.95 9.12
N THR A 239 -0.47 15.36 8.49
CA THR A 239 0.83 15.59 9.14
C THR A 239 1.11 17.09 9.17
N VAL A 240 1.41 17.64 10.35
CA VAL A 240 1.80 19.05 10.52
C VAL A 240 3.24 19.09 11.01
N ARG A 241 4.12 19.80 10.31
CA ARG A 241 5.51 20.05 10.72
C ARG A 241 5.69 21.53 11.04
N ARG A 242 6.30 21.85 12.19
CA ARG A 242 6.61 23.22 12.62
C ARG A 242 8.11 23.37 12.82
N MET A 243 8.74 24.30 12.09
CA MET A 243 10.16 24.56 12.24
C MET A 243 10.50 25.18 13.60
N VAL A 244 11.48 24.56 14.29
CA VAL A 244 11.97 24.96 15.61
C VAL A 244 13.37 25.55 15.52
N GLN A 245 14.24 24.96 14.68
CA GLN A 245 15.66 25.31 14.61
C GLN A 245 16.22 25.23 13.19
N GLU A 246 17.02 26.24 12.81
CA GLU A 246 18.05 26.14 11.76
C GLU A 246 19.41 25.97 12.43
N SER A 247 20.26 25.11 11.87
CA SER A 247 21.67 24.98 12.24
C SER A 247 22.55 25.06 10.99
N VAL A 248 23.57 25.91 11.04
CA VAL A 248 24.60 26.01 10.00
C VAL A 248 25.58 24.85 10.14
N GLY A 249 25.94 24.20 9.04
CA GLY A 249 26.81 23.02 9.02
C GLY A 249 26.03 21.72 9.13
N LEU A 250 26.74 20.59 9.16
CA LEU A 250 26.16 19.30 9.53
C LEU A 250 26.04 19.26 11.05
N ALA A 251 24.83 19.52 11.55
CA ALA A 251 24.51 19.57 12.97
C ALA A 251 23.38 18.59 13.32
N CYS A 252 23.34 17.47 12.59
CA CYS A 252 22.37 16.41 12.84
C CYS A 252 22.53 15.82 14.24
N LYS A 253 21.45 15.25 14.75
CA LYS A 253 21.50 14.28 15.86
C LYS A 253 20.67 13.03 15.56
N GLY A 254 20.00 13.00 14.41
CA GLY A 254 18.83 12.15 14.22
C GLY A 254 17.63 12.68 14.99
N VAL A 255 16.49 12.01 14.80
CA VAL A 255 15.23 12.29 15.50
C VAL A 255 14.91 11.26 16.60
N ASP A 256 15.69 10.19 16.68
CA ASP A 256 15.44 9.03 17.53
C ASP A 256 16.76 8.28 17.78
N ASP A 257 17.25 8.26 19.03
CA ASP A 257 18.58 7.70 19.37
C ASP A 257 18.69 6.20 19.09
N ALA A 258 17.56 5.49 18.91
CA ALA A 258 17.55 4.07 18.57
C ALA A 258 17.92 3.79 17.09
N TYR A 259 17.98 4.81 16.23
CA TYR A 259 18.26 4.71 14.79
C TYR A 259 19.59 5.35 14.42
N ALA A 260 20.66 4.92 15.09
CA ALA A 260 22.00 5.47 14.92
C ALA A 260 22.50 5.44 13.45
N SER A 261 23.21 6.49 13.05
CA SER A 261 23.87 6.60 11.75
C SER A 261 25.33 7.03 11.92
N THR A 262 26.21 6.62 11.01
CA THR A 262 27.66 6.85 11.09
C THR A 262 28.11 8.24 10.66
N ASP A 263 27.25 9.00 9.97
CA ASP A 263 27.44 10.39 9.54
C ASP A 263 26.07 11.05 9.33
N CYS A 264 26.02 12.38 9.23
CA CYS A 264 24.79 13.15 9.01
C CYS A 264 24.13 12.95 7.64
N LEU A 265 24.84 12.39 6.65
CA LEU A 265 24.28 12.06 5.32
C LEU A 265 24.26 10.55 5.04
N ALA A 266 24.71 9.73 5.99
CA ALA A 266 24.61 8.28 5.89
C ALA A 266 23.19 7.78 6.18
N ARG A 267 22.90 6.53 5.80
CA ARG A 267 21.63 5.86 6.08
C ARG A 267 21.53 5.57 7.60
N PRO A 268 20.36 5.73 8.24
CA PRO A 268 20.15 5.24 9.60
C PRO A 268 20.20 3.72 9.64
N THR A 269 20.67 3.17 10.76
CA THR A 269 20.66 1.72 11.01
C THR A 269 19.25 1.31 11.43
N PRO A 270 18.57 0.36 10.75
CA PRO A 270 17.25 -0.09 11.17
C PRO A 270 17.30 -0.89 12.47
N LYS A 271 16.26 -0.75 13.31
CA LYS A 271 16.06 -1.59 14.50
C LYS A 271 15.73 -3.05 14.18
N LEU A 272 15.14 -3.33 13.01
CA LEU A 272 14.73 -4.68 12.60
C LEU A 272 15.95 -5.56 12.34
N VAL A 273 16.16 -6.56 13.21
CA VAL A 273 17.27 -7.52 13.10
C VAL A 273 16.76 -8.88 12.65
N PHE A 274 17.43 -9.46 11.65
CA PHE A 274 17.24 -10.84 11.20
C PHE A 274 18.31 -11.75 11.80
N GLU A 275 17.95 -12.53 12.81
CA GLU A 275 18.80 -13.55 13.42
C GLU A 275 18.68 -14.86 12.62
N TRP A 276 19.61 -15.02 11.67
CA TRP A 276 19.72 -16.22 10.84
C TRP A 276 20.57 -17.31 11.51
N PRO A 277 20.23 -18.60 11.33
CA PRO A 277 21.18 -19.70 11.53
C PRO A 277 22.25 -19.74 10.42
N ALA A 278 23.10 -20.75 10.45
CA ALA A 278 24.25 -20.89 9.53
C ALA A 278 23.90 -21.20 8.06
N GLY A 279 22.61 -21.41 7.72
CA GLY A 279 22.16 -21.75 6.37
C GLY A 279 20.71 -21.29 6.10
N PRO A 280 20.11 -21.70 4.97
CA PRO A 280 18.71 -21.42 4.65
C PRO A 280 17.76 -21.97 5.71
N VAL A 281 16.65 -21.26 5.95
CA VAL A 281 15.62 -21.66 6.91
C VAL A 281 14.44 -22.25 6.15
N HIS A 282 14.10 -23.50 6.49
CA HIS A 282 13.01 -24.25 5.91
C HIS A 282 11.80 -24.21 6.85
N VAL A 283 10.64 -23.78 6.34
CA VAL A 283 9.38 -23.68 7.09
C VAL A 283 8.29 -24.44 6.32
N PRO A 284 7.69 -25.50 6.90
CA PRO A 284 6.55 -26.16 6.29
C PRO A 284 5.39 -25.17 6.13
N MET A 285 4.86 -25.04 4.92
CA MET A 285 3.68 -24.21 4.65
C MET A 285 2.45 -25.05 4.36
N ARG A 286 1.28 -24.42 4.44
CA ARG A 286 0.01 -24.97 3.99
C ARG A 286 -0.63 -23.96 3.06
N ASN A 287 -0.86 -24.31 1.81
CA ASN A 287 -1.85 -23.60 1.01
C ASN A 287 -3.24 -23.95 1.58
N TYR A 288 -3.95 -22.96 2.11
CA TYR A 288 -5.27 -23.12 2.71
C TYR A 288 -6.12 -21.91 2.33
N LEU A 289 -7.35 -22.15 1.83
CA LEU A 289 -8.20 -21.15 1.15
C LEU A 289 -7.60 -20.54 -0.13
N GLY A 290 -6.44 -21.01 -0.60
CA GLY A 290 -5.64 -20.37 -1.65
C GLY A 290 -4.47 -19.55 -1.11
N GLU A 291 -4.36 -19.41 0.21
CA GLU A 291 -3.42 -18.51 0.90
C GLU A 291 -2.29 -19.27 1.60
N VAL A 292 -1.10 -18.66 1.72
CA VAL A 292 0.10 -19.33 2.26
C VAL A 292 0.16 -19.18 3.79
N SER A 293 -0.24 -20.24 4.49
CA SER A 293 -0.21 -20.33 5.96
C SER A 293 1.05 -21.01 6.48
N LEU A 294 1.64 -20.49 7.56
CA LEU A 294 2.86 -20.97 8.22
C LEU A 294 2.62 -21.19 9.72
N GLU A 295 3.36 -22.10 10.35
CA GLU A 295 3.51 -22.08 11.81
C GLU A 295 4.56 -21.02 12.22
N ALA A 296 4.20 -20.18 13.18
CA ALA A 296 5.02 -19.09 13.68
C ALA A 296 5.11 -19.10 15.22
N THR A 297 6.09 -18.40 15.77
CA THR A 297 6.14 -18.04 17.19
C THR A 297 6.11 -16.53 17.33
N VAL A 298 5.07 -15.97 17.95
CA VAL A 298 4.93 -14.54 18.25
C VAL A 298 5.05 -14.36 19.75
N GLU A 299 6.04 -13.60 20.21
CA GLU A 299 6.31 -13.38 21.65
C GLU A 299 6.36 -14.68 22.47
N GLY A 300 7.16 -15.64 22.00
CA GLY A 300 7.33 -16.96 22.62
C GLY A 300 6.14 -17.93 22.46
N ARG A 301 4.99 -17.47 21.95
CA ARG A 301 3.77 -18.26 21.81
C ARG A 301 3.58 -18.75 20.37
N LYS A 302 3.33 -20.06 20.20
CA LYS A 302 3.01 -20.64 18.88
C LYS A 302 1.66 -20.13 18.36
N THR A 303 1.60 -19.86 17.06
CA THR A 303 0.38 -19.47 16.34
C THR A 303 0.52 -19.73 14.83
N TRP A 304 -0.54 -19.45 14.06
CA TRP A 304 -0.49 -19.42 12.60
C TRP A 304 -0.14 -18.01 12.09
N ALA A 305 0.61 -17.96 10.98
CA ALA A 305 0.93 -16.75 10.25
C ALA A 305 0.48 -16.87 8.79
N LEU A 306 0.01 -15.77 8.21
CA LEU A 306 -0.22 -15.61 6.77
C LEU A 306 1.02 -14.93 6.15
N LEU A 307 1.53 -15.47 5.04
CA LEU A 307 2.62 -14.86 4.28
C LEU A 307 2.04 -13.95 3.19
N ASP A 308 2.32 -12.64 3.23
CA ASP A 308 1.65 -11.65 2.37
C ASP A 308 2.64 -10.63 1.78
N SER A 309 2.98 -10.79 0.49
CA SER A 309 3.81 -9.84 -0.25
C SER A 309 3.07 -8.57 -0.71
N GLY A 310 1.73 -8.53 -0.60
CA GLY A 310 0.90 -7.36 -0.91
C GLY A 310 0.74 -6.38 0.27
N ALA A 311 0.94 -6.86 1.49
CA ALA A 311 0.95 -6.06 2.72
C ALA A 311 2.26 -5.26 2.87
N GLY A 312 2.19 -3.93 2.73
CA GLY A 312 3.34 -3.03 2.89
C GLY A 312 3.89 -2.92 4.32
N LEU A 313 3.25 -3.57 5.30
CA LEU A 313 3.72 -3.75 6.67
C LEU A 313 3.17 -5.08 7.19
N SER A 314 3.89 -5.77 8.09
CA SER A 314 3.32 -6.88 8.86
C SER A 314 2.14 -6.41 9.73
N ALA A 315 1.18 -7.27 10.01
CA ALA A 315 0.01 -6.90 10.82
C ALA A 315 -0.44 -8.03 11.76
N VAL A 316 -0.74 -7.72 13.02
CA VAL A 316 -1.44 -8.63 13.94
C VAL A 316 -2.93 -8.33 13.96
N ASP A 317 -3.74 -9.38 14.03
CA ASP A 317 -5.20 -9.23 14.15
C ASP A 317 -5.56 -8.82 15.58
N ALA A 318 -6.03 -7.59 15.76
CA ALA A 318 -6.39 -6.99 17.05
C ALA A 318 -7.38 -7.82 17.88
N SER A 319 -8.19 -8.67 17.24
CA SER A 319 -9.17 -9.54 17.91
C SER A 319 -8.58 -10.86 18.43
N THR A 320 -7.30 -11.13 18.21
CA THR A 320 -6.60 -12.36 18.61
C THR A 320 -5.77 -12.19 19.89
N PRO A 321 -5.29 -13.28 20.52
CA PRO A 321 -4.33 -13.19 21.62
C PRO A 321 -3.05 -12.41 21.29
N ALA A 322 -2.54 -12.46 20.05
CA ALA A 322 -1.40 -11.64 19.61
C ALA A 322 -1.77 -10.15 19.60
N GLY A 323 -2.86 -9.79 18.92
CA GLY A 323 -3.33 -8.41 18.83
C GLY A 323 -3.68 -7.77 20.18
N ARG A 324 -4.14 -8.57 21.15
CA ARG A 324 -4.37 -8.11 22.55
C ARG A 324 -3.10 -7.96 23.39
N ALA A 325 -2.01 -8.66 23.06
CA ALA A 325 -0.72 -8.49 23.71
C ALA A 325 0.13 -7.38 23.07
N PHE A 326 -0.24 -6.95 21.86
CA PHE A 326 0.47 -5.92 21.10
C PHE A 326 0.41 -4.54 21.76
N LYS A 327 1.55 -3.84 21.79
CA LYS A 327 1.70 -2.51 22.39
C LYS A 327 1.64 -1.44 21.29
N THR A 328 0.44 -0.89 21.06
CA THR A 328 0.28 0.26 20.14
C THR A 328 1.00 1.50 20.68
N SER A 329 2.01 1.97 19.96
CA SER A 329 2.73 3.22 20.24
C SER A 329 2.02 4.43 19.62
N LEU A 330 1.44 4.26 18.43
CA LEU A 330 0.73 5.30 17.67
C LEU A 330 -0.54 4.72 17.04
N GLU A 331 -1.69 5.37 17.22
CA GLU A 331 -2.88 5.11 16.40
C GLU A 331 -2.84 6.00 15.15
N VAL A 332 -3.10 5.44 13.97
CA VAL A 332 -3.21 6.18 12.71
C VAL A 332 -4.44 5.80 11.90
N THR A 333 -4.83 6.71 11.02
CA THR A 333 -5.75 6.46 9.91
C THR A 333 -4.96 5.94 8.69
N GLY A 334 -5.32 4.77 8.16
CA GLY A 334 -4.71 4.12 6.99
C GLY A 334 -5.72 3.42 6.08
N SER A 335 -5.26 2.67 5.07
CA SER A 335 -6.13 1.98 4.10
C SER A 335 -6.08 0.46 4.24
N GLY A 336 -7.26 -0.14 4.37
CA GLY A 336 -7.49 -1.54 4.04
C GLY A 336 -7.82 -1.72 2.57
N SER A 337 -8.55 -2.79 2.28
CA SER A 337 -9.17 -3.15 1.00
C SER A 337 -10.07 -2.04 0.44
N SER A 338 -11.16 -1.82 1.16
CA SER A 338 -12.33 -0.98 0.84
C SER A 338 -12.31 0.34 1.58
N GLN A 339 -11.62 0.36 2.71
CA GLN A 339 -12.06 1.10 3.86
C GLN A 339 -10.89 1.83 4.49
N VAL A 340 -11.14 3.07 4.87
CA VAL A 340 -10.26 3.82 5.76
C VAL A 340 -10.39 3.18 7.14
N VAL A 341 -9.29 2.61 7.63
CA VAL A 341 -9.21 1.84 8.88
C VAL A 341 -8.36 2.59 9.90
N ARG A 342 -8.71 2.41 11.18
CA ARG A 342 -7.78 2.74 12.27
C ARG A 342 -6.83 1.58 12.50
N LEU A 343 -5.55 1.90 12.58
CA LEU A 343 -4.45 0.98 12.78
C LEU A 343 -3.70 1.42 14.03
N GLY A 344 -3.48 0.51 14.97
CA GLY A 344 -2.38 0.68 15.92
C GLY A 344 -1.06 0.39 15.22
N LEU A 345 0.00 1.14 15.52
CA LEU A 345 1.36 0.89 15.05
C LEU A 345 2.30 0.71 16.23
N GLY A 346 3.30 -0.15 16.07
CA GLY A 346 4.35 -0.42 17.04
C GLY A 346 5.33 -1.45 16.49
N GLU A 347 6.01 -2.17 17.37
CA GLU A 347 6.89 -3.30 17.02
C GLU A 347 6.54 -4.55 17.82
N LEU A 348 6.85 -5.72 17.24
CA LEU A 348 6.95 -6.99 17.96
C LEU A 348 8.41 -7.17 18.40
N ASP A 349 8.61 -7.56 19.67
CA ASP A 349 9.92 -7.80 20.24
C ASP A 349 10.56 -9.05 19.58
N ALA A 350 9.76 -10.08 19.26
CA ALA A 350 10.20 -11.24 18.46
C ALA A 350 9.07 -11.98 17.68
N LEU A 351 9.26 -12.10 16.35
CA LEU A 351 8.61 -13.09 15.48
C LEU A 351 9.62 -14.17 15.08
N ARG A 352 9.29 -15.46 15.23
CA ARG A 352 10.11 -16.58 14.72
C ARG A 352 9.36 -17.40 13.67
N LEU A 353 10.03 -17.67 12.54
CA LEU A 353 9.58 -18.50 11.42
C LEU A 353 10.61 -19.61 11.19
N GLY A 354 10.27 -20.86 11.54
CA GLY A 354 11.27 -21.92 11.65
C GLY A 354 12.38 -21.52 12.64
N ASP A 355 13.62 -21.45 12.16
CA ASP A 355 14.78 -21.01 12.96
C ASP A 355 15.25 -19.58 12.64
N LEU A 356 14.55 -18.85 11.77
CA LEU A 356 14.76 -17.40 11.58
C LEU A 356 14.00 -16.63 12.65
N THR A 357 14.68 -15.75 13.38
CA THR A 357 14.02 -14.78 14.29
C THR A 357 14.15 -13.36 13.73
N LEU A 358 13.02 -12.63 13.67
CA LEU A 358 12.93 -11.22 13.36
C LEU A 358 12.67 -10.47 14.69
N ARG A 359 13.60 -9.61 15.10
CA ARG A 359 13.44 -8.74 16.30
C ARG A 359 13.07 -7.33 15.92
N HIS A 360 12.32 -6.64 16.80
CA HIS A 360 11.81 -5.28 16.57
C HIS A 360 11.08 -5.16 15.23
N LEU A 361 10.22 -6.14 14.91
CA LEU A 361 9.49 -6.20 13.65
C LEU A 361 8.37 -5.16 13.66
N PRO A 362 8.45 -4.09 12.83
CA PRO A 362 7.41 -3.09 12.80
C PRO A 362 6.10 -3.68 12.28
N THR A 363 5.01 -3.40 13.00
CA THR A 363 3.76 -4.14 12.87
C THR A 363 2.57 -3.22 13.09
N ALA A 364 1.50 -3.42 12.30
CA ALA A 364 0.19 -2.82 12.55
C ALA A 364 -0.70 -3.75 13.41
N SER A 365 -1.56 -3.21 14.26
CA SER A 365 -2.64 -3.93 14.93
C SER A 365 -3.99 -3.44 14.42
N VAL A 366 -4.79 -4.34 13.87
CA VAL A 366 -6.06 -4.03 13.20
C VAL A 366 -7.01 -5.23 13.26
N PRO A 367 -8.35 -5.06 13.36
CA PRO A 367 -9.27 -6.18 13.20
C PRO A 367 -9.23 -6.74 11.78
N ILE A 368 -9.08 -8.06 11.63
CA ILE A 368 -9.08 -8.73 10.30
C ILE A 368 -10.13 -9.86 10.28
N PRO A 369 -11.43 -9.54 10.20
CA PRO A 369 -12.50 -10.54 10.26
C PRO A 369 -12.48 -11.59 9.14
N ALA A 370 -11.78 -11.34 8.02
CA ALA A 370 -11.56 -12.35 6.98
C ALA A 370 -10.80 -13.58 7.51
N LEU A 371 -9.92 -13.41 8.52
CA LEU A 371 -9.17 -14.50 9.13
C LEU A 371 -10.06 -15.43 9.99
N GLU A 372 -11.34 -15.10 10.23
CA GLU A 372 -12.27 -15.99 10.95
C GLU A 372 -12.64 -17.25 10.16
N ASP A 373 -12.57 -17.19 8.82
CA ASP A 373 -12.85 -18.32 7.93
C ASP A 373 -11.77 -19.42 8.02
N PHE A 374 -10.56 -19.09 8.46
CA PHE A 374 -9.51 -20.06 8.76
C PHE A 374 -9.82 -20.94 9.99
N GLY A 375 -10.79 -20.57 10.82
CA GLY A 375 -11.26 -21.37 11.96
C GLY A 375 -10.14 -21.75 12.92
N ALA A 376 -9.94 -23.06 13.13
CA ALA A 376 -8.89 -23.59 14.02
C ALA A 376 -7.44 -23.35 13.53
N ARG A 377 -7.25 -22.83 12.30
CA ARG A 377 -5.94 -22.41 11.77
C ARG A 377 -5.86 -20.89 11.53
N ARG A 378 -6.73 -20.11 12.19
CA ARG A 378 -6.75 -18.64 12.10
C ARG A 378 -5.35 -18.05 12.29
N PRO A 379 -4.78 -17.37 11.27
CA PRO A 379 -3.59 -16.57 11.46
C PRO A 379 -3.83 -15.48 12.49
N GLU A 380 -2.88 -15.27 13.38
CA GLU A 380 -2.88 -14.11 14.29
C GLU A 380 -1.98 -12.99 13.80
N ILE A 381 -1.12 -13.29 12.82
CA ILE A 381 -0.20 -12.35 12.19
C ILE A 381 -0.14 -12.56 10.67
N ILE A 382 -0.03 -11.45 9.94
CA ILE A 382 0.30 -11.32 8.54
C ILE A 382 1.77 -10.87 8.48
N VAL A 383 2.61 -11.59 7.75
CA VAL A 383 4.04 -11.30 7.58
C VAL A 383 4.24 -10.60 6.24
N GLY A 384 4.47 -9.29 6.32
CA GLY A 384 4.44 -8.37 5.18
C GLY A 384 5.79 -8.13 4.50
N TYR A 385 5.84 -7.06 3.69
CA TYR A 385 6.98 -6.57 2.92
C TYR A 385 8.33 -6.60 3.65
N SER A 386 8.36 -6.33 4.97
CA SER A 386 9.57 -6.41 5.80
C SER A 386 10.37 -7.71 5.61
N LEU A 387 9.70 -8.87 5.53
CA LEU A 387 10.36 -10.16 5.29
C LEU A 387 10.97 -10.22 3.88
N PHE A 388 10.20 -9.86 2.86
CA PHE A 388 10.64 -9.95 1.46
C PHE A 388 11.70 -8.90 1.07
N ALA A 389 11.79 -7.80 1.81
CA ALA A 389 12.81 -6.78 1.63
C ALA A 389 14.13 -7.17 2.34
N GLY A 390 14.05 -7.88 3.47
CA GLY A 390 15.21 -8.31 4.27
C GLY A 390 15.74 -9.73 3.95
N ALA A 391 15.02 -10.51 3.13
CA ALA A 391 15.36 -11.89 2.80
C ALA A 391 15.00 -12.22 1.34
N ALA A 392 15.71 -13.20 0.77
CA ALA A 392 15.21 -13.94 -0.38
C ALA A 392 14.19 -14.98 0.09
N VAL A 393 13.02 -15.01 -0.55
CA VAL A 393 11.85 -15.80 -0.12
C VAL A 393 11.44 -16.73 -1.25
N ARG A 394 11.59 -18.04 -1.06
CA ARG A 394 11.20 -19.08 -2.03
C ARG A 394 9.96 -19.83 -1.55
N VAL A 395 8.86 -19.68 -2.28
CA VAL A 395 7.58 -20.37 -2.03
C VAL A 395 7.50 -21.60 -2.93
N ASP A 396 7.64 -22.81 -2.38
CA ASP A 396 7.63 -24.08 -3.11
C ASP A 396 6.25 -24.75 -3.06
N TYR A 397 5.37 -24.32 -3.98
CA TYR A 397 4.02 -24.87 -4.14
C TYR A 397 4.01 -26.37 -4.55
N ALA A 398 5.14 -26.95 -4.96
CA ALA A 398 5.26 -28.38 -5.24
C ALA A 398 5.61 -29.22 -4.00
N ARG A 399 6.31 -28.65 -3.01
CA ARG A 399 6.71 -29.32 -1.76
C ARG A 399 5.88 -28.90 -0.54
N SER A 400 5.06 -27.86 -0.66
CA SER A 400 4.41 -27.21 0.49
C SER A 400 5.44 -26.69 1.51
N GLU A 401 6.48 -26.03 1.00
CA GLU A 401 7.61 -25.52 1.79
C GLU A 401 7.89 -24.05 1.46
N LEU A 402 8.22 -23.26 2.49
CA LEU A 402 8.82 -21.94 2.35
C LEU A 402 10.31 -22.06 2.71
N VAL A 403 11.19 -21.55 1.85
CA VAL A 403 12.63 -21.49 2.12
C VAL A 403 13.09 -20.04 2.12
N LEU A 404 13.71 -19.62 3.22
CA LEU A 404 14.20 -18.26 3.46
C LEU A 404 15.73 -18.26 3.44
N ALA A 405 16.35 -17.28 2.80
CA ALA A 405 17.81 -17.12 2.78
C ALA A 405 18.25 -15.65 2.76
N ARG A 406 19.50 -15.38 3.15
CA ARG A 406 20.12 -14.04 3.11
C ARG A 406 20.25 -13.47 1.69
N SER A 407 20.26 -14.31 0.66
CA SER A 407 20.19 -13.95 -0.76
C SER A 407 19.66 -15.14 -1.56
N ALA A 408 19.18 -14.93 -2.80
CA ALA A 408 18.66 -16.03 -3.63
C ALA A 408 19.74 -16.92 -4.29
N GLU A 409 21.01 -16.71 -3.97
CA GLU A 409 22.13 -17.53 -4.43
C GLU A 409 22.03 -18.96 -3.86
N GLY A 410 22.11 -19.97 -4.74
CA GLY A 410 21.83 -21.37 -4.38
C GLY A 410 20.35 -21.70 -4.12
N LEU A 411 19.48 -20.69 -3.99
CA LEU A 411 18.04 -20.85 -3.73
C LEU A 411 17.22 -21.03 -5.03
N VAL A 412 17.65 -20.40 -6.12
CA VAL A 412 17.01 -20.46 -7.45
C VAL A 412 17.51 -21.68 -8.23
N LYS A 413 16.60 -22.51 -8.74
CA LYS A 413 16.98 -23.61 -9.66
C LYS A 413 17.45 -23.11 -11.03
N ALA A 414 18.41 -23.82 -11.60
CA ALA A 414 18.82 -23.62 -12.99
C ALA A 414 17.62 -23.73 -13.96
N GLY A 415 17.54 -22.83 -14.93
CA GLY A 415 16.41 -22.75 -15.87
C GLY A 415 15.16 -22.01 -15.35
N ALA A 416 15.18 -21.45 -14.14
CA ALA A 416 14.14 -20.52 -13.70
C ALA A 416 14.11 -19.25 -14.58
N THR A 417 12.91 -18.75 -14.88
CA THR A 417 12.74 -17.53 -15.67
C THR A 417 12.78 -16.30 -14.76
N ALA A 418 13.62 -15.32 -15.09
CA ALA A 418 13.65 -14.03 -14.39
C ALA A 418 12.51 -13.11 -14.87
N VAL A 419 11.79 -12.51 -13.92
CA VAL A 419 10.84 -11.41 -14.16
C VAL A 419 11.29 -10.19 -13.34
N PRO A 420 11.51 -9.02 -13.96
CA PRO A 420 11.93 -7.82 -13.24
C PRO A 420 10.90 -7.35 -12.21
N LEU A 421 11.37 -6.99 -11.03
CA LEU A 421 10.58 -6.33 -9.98
C LEU A 421 10.84 -4.83 -9.95
N ARG A 422 9.90 -4.12 -9.30
CA ARG A 422 10.05 -2.77 -8.76
C ARG A 422 9.56 -2.74 -7.32
N VAL A 423 10.05 -1.78 -6.55
CA VAL A 423 9.50 -1.43 -5.24
C VAL A 423 8.81 -0.08 -5.33
N TRP A 424 7.47 -0.08 -5.31
CA TRP A 424 6.68 1.16 -5.26
C TRP A 424 5.97 1.26 -3.91
N GLU A 425 6.38 2.24 -3.09
CA GLU A 425 5.79 2.51 -1.76
C GLU A 425 5.65 1.24 -0.88
N GLY A 426 6.73 0.45 -0.78
CA GLY A 426 6.77 -0.77 0.04
C GLY A 426 6.00 -1.96 -0.52
N LYS A 427 5.76 -2.01 -1.85
CA LYS A 427 5.09 -3.14 -2.53
C LYS A 427 5.97 -3.70 -3.63
N LEU A 428 5.99 -5.03 -3.76
CA LEU A 428 6.67 -5.71 -4.86
C LEU A 428 5.79 -5.71 -6.09
N VAL A 429 6.23 -5.01 -7.14
CA VAL A 429 5.48 -4.81 -8.38
C VAL A 429 6.18 -5.53 -9.53
N ALA A 430 5.42 -6.24 -10.37
CA ALA A 430 5.88 -6.76 -11.65
C ALA A 430 5.01 -6.25 -12.79
N LEU A 431 5.54 -6.25 -14.01
CA LEU A 431 4.77 -5.93 -15.21
C LEU A 431 4.17 -7.21 -15.79
N ALA A 432 2.84 -7.31 -15.75
CA ALA A 432 2.05 -8.31 -16.45
C ALA A 432 1.60 -7.77 -17.83
N GLU A 433 1.23 -8.66 -18.74
CA GLU A 433 0.44 -8.35 -19.93
C GLU A 433 -1.01 -8.76 -19.65
N VAL A 434 -1.98 -7.89 -19.89
CA VAL A 434 -3.42 -8.14 -19.64
C VAL A 434 -4.22 -7.61 -20.82
N GLU A 435 -4.91 -8.50 -21.56
CA GLU A 435 -5.66 -8.15 -22.79
C GLU A 435 -4.82 -7.37 -23.83
N GLY A 436 -3.49 -7.59 -23.86
CA GLY A 436 -2.52 -6.87 -24.70
C GLY A 436 -1.97 -5.55 -24.11
N VAL A 437 -2.38 -5.17 -22.90
CA VAL A 437 -1.95 -3.95 -22.20
C VAL A 437 -0.92 -4.28 -21.10
N THR A 438 0.11 -3.47 -20.95
CA THR A 438 1.06 -3.59 -19.82
C THR A 438 0.40 -3.16 -18.50
N ALA A 439 0.32 -4.08 -17.55
CA ALA A 439 -0.33 -3.91 -16.26
C ALA A 439 0.71 -4.02 -15.12
N PRO A 440 1.08 -2.94 -14.40
CA PRO A 440 1.88 -3.03 -13.19
C PRO A 440 1.05 -3.60 -12.04
N MET A 441 1.29 -4.86 -11.69
CA MET A 441 0.55 -5.60 -10.66
C MET A 441 1.41 -5.75 -9.40
N VAL A 442 0.81 -5.55 -8.23
CA VAL A 442 1.40 -5.99 -6.96
C VAL A 442 1.40 -7.52 -6.94
N LEU A 443 2.51 -8.15 -6.58
CA LEU A 443 2.56 -9.60 -6.36
C LEU A 443 2.10 -9.90 -4.93
N ASP A 444 1.12 -10.78 -4.78
CA ASP A 444 0.37 -10.91 -3.53
C ASP A 444 0.21 -12.38 -3.10
N THR A 445 1.04 -12.84 -2.15
CA THR A 445 0.88 -14.16 -1.51
C THR A 445 -0.19 -14.20 -0.41
N GLY A 446 -0.80 -13.06 -0.07
CA GLY A 446 -1.94 -12.94 0.83
C GLY A 446 -3.29 -13.03 0.10
N SER A 447 -3.34 -12.79 -1.21
CA SER A 447 -4.52 -13.00 -2.03
C SER A 447 -4.64 -14.45 -2.51
N SER A 448 -5.82 -15.04 -2.26
CA SER A 448 -6.25 -16.34 -2.77
C SER A 448 -6.69 -16.30 -4.25
N GLY A 449 -6.89 -15.11 -4.83
CA GLY A 449 -7.41 -14.92 -6.18
C GLY A 449 -6.35 -14.97 -7.31
N GLY A 450 -6.84 -14.75 -8.53
CA GLY A 450 -6.01 -14.56 -9.73
C GLY A 450 -5.59 -13.10 -9.92
N LEU A 451 -6.52 -12.25 -10.34
CA LEU A 451 -6.27 -10.84 -10.69
C LEU A 451 -7.41 -9.95 -10.18
N ASP A 452 -7.06 -8.98 -9.33
CA ASP A 452 -7.99 -7.93 -8.87
C ASP A 452 -7.50 -6.57 -9.37
N PHE A 453 -8.24 -5.99 -10.32
CA PHE A 453 -7.87 -4.74 -10.99
C PHE A 453 -8.37 -3.51 -10.22
N ARG A 454 -7.63 -2.41 -10.28
CA ARG A 454 -8.12 -1.11 -9.78
C ARG A 454 -9.06 -0.49 -10.80
N LYS A 455 -10.27 -0.10 -10.38
CA LYS A 455 -11.33 0.43 -11.26
C LYS A 455 -10.83 1.55 -12.16
N TYR A 456 -10.08 2.52 -11.63
CA TYR A 456 -9.57 3.63 -12.43
C TYR A 456 -8.63 3.20 -13.56
N TRP A 457 -7.90 2.08 -13.42
CA TRP A 457 -7.04 1.52 -14.46
C TRP A 457 -7.85 0.67 -15.44
N ALA A 458 -8.80 -0.13 -14.93
CA ALA A 458 -9.70 -0.93 -15.75
C ALA A 458 -10.56 -0.04 -16.66
N ASP A 459 -11.17 1.02 -16.13
CA ASP A 459 -11.92 2.05 -16.87
C ASP A 459 -11.06 2.67 -17.98
N ALA A 460 -9.80 3.02 -17.68
CA ALA A 460 -8.87 3.65 -18.63
C ALA A 460 -8.47 2.75 -19.81
N HIS A 461 -8.62 1.43 -19.67
CA HIS A 461 -8.32 0.44 -20.71
C HIS A 461 -9.56 -0.33 -21.20
N ALA A 462 -10.76 0.21 -20.94
CA ALA A 462 -12.05 -0.39 -21.31
C ALA A 462 -12.24 -1.84 -20.82
N ILE A 463 -11.71 -2.16 -19.64
CA ILE A 463 -11.93 -3.43 -18.92
C ILE A 463 -13.05 -3.17 -17.89
N PRO A 464 -14.14 -3.97 -17.85
CA PRO A 464 -14.37 -5.20 -18.61
C PRO A 464 -15.02 -4.94 -19.99
N GLY A 465 -15.36 -3.69 -20.31
CA GLY A 465 -15.99 -3.31 -21.57
C GLY A 465 -17.42 -3.84 -21.67
N ALA A 466 -17.82 -4.31 -22.84
CA ALA A 466 -19.16 -4.85 -23.08
C ALA A 466 -19.40 -6.28 -22.55
N ARG A 467 -18.51 -6.80 -21.68
CA ARG A 467 -18.66 -8.15 -21.09
C ARG A 467 -19.76 -8.19 -20.03
N LYS A 468 -20.36 -9.38 -19.88
CA LYS A 468 -21.24 -9.69 -18.74
C LYS A 468 -20.44 -9.55 -17.44
N ILE A 469 -21.04 -8.91 -16.44
CA ILE A 469 -20.46 -8.69 -15.11
C ILE A 469 -21.39 -9.19 -14.01
N ILE A 470 -20.85 -9.39 -12.80
CA ILE A 470 -21.59 -9.63 -11.56
C ILE A 470 -21.03 -8.68 -10.49
N GLU A 471 -21.89 -7.94 -9.80
CA GLU A 471 -21.50 -7.26 -8.56
C GLU A 471 -21.39 -8.30 -7.44
N LEU A 472 -20.18 -8.47 -6.90
CA LEU A 472 -19.91 -9.26 -5.70
C LEU A 472 -19.92 -8.34 -4.48
N ARG A 473 -20.63 -8.74 -3.42
CA ARG A 473 -20.54 -8.11 -2.10
C ARG A 473 -20.16 -9.14 -1.05
N ALA A 474 -18.96 -9.01 -0.50
CA ALA A 474 -18.37 -9.98 0.43
C ALA A 474 -17.33 -9.30 1.34
N ARG A 475 -16.87 -9.98 2.41
CA ARG A 475 -15.76 -9.47 3.23
C ARG A 475 -14.39 -9.88 2.67
N SER A 476 -13.52 -8.91 2.41
CA SER A 476 -12.13 -9.12 1.99
C SER A 476 -11.17 -8.11 2.64
N GLY A 477 -9.98 -8.59 2.99
CA GLY A 477 -8.90 -7.78 3.57
C GLY A 477 -9.12 -7.33 5.02
N ALA A 478 -8.39 -6.28 5.41
CA ALA A 478 -8.43 -5.69 6.75
C ALA A 478 -9.58 -4.68 6.92
N GLY A 479 -10.16 -4.65 8.13
CA GLY A 479 -11.35 -3.87 8.45
C GLY A 479 -12.66 -4.67 8.40
N GLU A 480 -13.77 -4.07 8.85
CA GLU A 480 -15.02 -4.79 9.15
C GLU A 480 -16.14 -4.62 8.12
N ALA A 481 -16.02 -3.65 7.20
CA ALA A 481 -16.99 -3.45 6.13
C ALA A 481 -16.99 -4.63 5.14
N ALA A 482 -18.09 -4.78 4.38
CA ALA A 482 -18.14 -5.66 3.22
C ALA A 482 -17.74 -4.87 1.98
N THR A 483 -16.72 -5.36 1.28
CA THR A 483 -16.27 -4.91 -0.02
C THR A 483 -17.37 -5.10 -1.07
N VAL A 484 -17.43 -4.17 -2.03
CA VAL A 484 -18.15 -4.35 -3.30
C VAL A 484 -17.12 -4.33 -4.42
N GLY A 485 -17.15 -5.36 -5.28
CA GLY A 485 -16.26 -5.50 -6.44
C GLY A 485 -17.00 -6.10 -7.63
N THR A 486 -16.50 -5.87 -8.84
CA THR A 486 -17.13 -6.33 -10.08
C THR A 486 -16.40 -7.56 -10.63
N LEU A 487 -17.04 -8.73 -10.58
CA LEU A 487 -16.53 -9.94 -11.22
C LEU A 487 -16.84 -9.95 -12.72
N PHE A 488 -15.86 -10.36 -13.52
CA PHE A 488 -15.98 -10.60 -14.95
C PHE A 488 -15.11 -11.78 -15.39
N ARG A 489 -15.30 -12.30 -16.61
CA ARG A 489 -14.38 -13.28 -17.21
C ARG A 489 -13.35 -12.58 -18.12
N LEU A 490 -12.07 -12.73 -17.77
CA LEU A 490 -10.93 -12.21 -18.49
C LEU A 490 -10.71 -12.95 -19.82
N GLY A 491 -10.04 -12.31 -20.78
CA GLY A 491 -9.51 -12.96 -21.98
C GLY A 491 -8.17 -13.60 -21.71
N GLN A 492 -7.11 -12.79 -21.68
CA GLN A 492 -5.75 -13.26 -21.55
C GLN A 492 -4.97 -12.41 -20.55
N ALA A 493 -4.11 -13.09 -19.79
CA ALA A 493 -3.11 -12.44 -18.94
C ALA A 493 -1.82 -13.27 -18.86
N ARG A 494 -0.68 -12.60 -18.73
CA ARG A 494 0.64 -13.22 -18.65
C ARG A 494 1.54 -12.57 -17.60
N LEU A 495 2.38 -13.41 -16.99
CA LEU A 495 3.54 -13.00 -16.19
C LEU A 495 4.72 -13.90 -16.56
N GLY A 496 5.62 -13.41 -17.41
CA GLY A 496 6.70 -14.22 -17.96
C GLY A 496 6.17 -15.47 -18.70
N PRO A 497 6.52 -16.70 -18.27
CA PRO A 497 6.01 -17.94 -18.87
C PRO A 497 4.58 -18.31 -18.43
N ILE A 498 4.04 -17.67 -17.39
CA ILE A 498 2.70 -17.98 -16.86
C ILE A 498 1.63 -17.39 -17.81
N ARG A 499 0.58 -18.17 -18.08
CA ARG A 499 -0.63 -17.74 -18.82
C ARG A 499 -1.87 -17.99 -17.98
N HIS A 500 -2.70 -16.97 -17.79
CA HIS A 500 -3.94 -17.00 -17.01
C HIS A 500 -5.10 -16.55 -17.92
N ASP A 501 -5.52 -17.47 -18.80
CA ASP A 501 -6.47 -17.20 -19.86
C ASP A 501 -7.88 -17.77 -19.52
N ASP A 502 -8.94 -17.06 -19.94
CA ASP A 502 -10.37 -17.41 -19.76
C ASP A 502 -10.83 -17.62 -18.29
N ARG A 503 -10.22 -16.89 -17.35
CA ARG A 503 -10.45 -16.98 -15.89
C ARG A 503 -11.36 -15.86 -15.36
N LEU A 504 -11.89 -16.04 -14.15
CA LEU A 504 -12.59 -14.97 -13.44
C LEU A 504 -11.57 -13.97 -12.87
N ALA A 505 -11.89 -12.68 -12.95
CA ALA A 505 -11.12 -11.59 -12.37
C ALA A 505 -12.06 -10.56 -11.71
N GLN A 506 -11.55 -9.81 -10.75
CA GLN A 506 -12.31 -8.78 -10.03
C GLN A 506 -11.87 -7.37 -10.45
N ILE A 507 -12.76 -6.39 -10.27
CA ILE A 507 -12.45 -4.97 -10.38
C ILE A 507 -12.91 -4.27 -9.10
N ASP A 508 -11.98 -3.58 -8.46
CA ASP A 508 -12.11 -2.97 -7.15
C ASP A 508 -11.87 -1.46 -7.23
N ASP A 509 -12.69 -0.66 -6.54
CA ASP A 509 -12.50 0.80 -6.47
C ASP A 509 -12.00 1.25 -5.08
N PRO A 510 -10.70 1.14 -4.75
CA PRO A 510 -10.16 1.62 -3.48
C PRO A 510 -10.11 3.17 -3.45
N PRO A 511 -10.01 3.79 -2.27
CA PRO A 511 -9.99 5.25 -2.14
C PRO A 511 -8.80 5.92 -2.86
N GLY A 512 -9.05 6.41 -4.08
CA GLY A 512 -8.22 7.33 -4.84
C GLY A 512 -7.17 6.67 -5.76
N LYS A 513 -6.92 7.32 -6.90
CA LYS A 513 -6.11 6.82 -8.01
C LYS A 513 -4.61 6.75 -7.69
N ASN A 514 -3.90 5.83 -8.37
CA ASN A 514 -2.44 5.78 -8.46
C ASN A 514 -2.03 5.17 -9.83
N ARG A 515 -0.91 4.43 -9.95
CA ARG A 515 -0.32 3.84 -11.17
C ARG A 515 -0.52 2.32 -11.27
N LEU A 516 -0.87 1.65 -10.15
CA LEU A 516 -1.00 0.19 -10.05
C LEU A 516 -2.26 -0.33 -10.76
N ALA A 517 -2.09 -1.20 -11.74
CA ALA A 517 -3.20 -1.84 -12.45
C ALA A 517 -4.05 -2.73 -11.53
N GLY A 518 -3.44 -3.33 -10.51
CA GLY A 518 -4.10 -4.25 -9.59
C GLY A 518 -3.13 -5.04 -8.71
N LEU A 519 -3.58 -6.22 -8.27
CA LEU A 519 -2.75 -7.24 -7.63
C LEU A 519 -2.93 -8.60 -8.32
N LEU A 520 -1.91 -9.44 -8.20
CA LEU A 520 -1.78 -10.76 -8.81
C LEU A 520 -1.52 -11.78 -7.69
N GLY A 521 -2.49 -12.66 -7.46
CA GLY A 521 -2.56 -13.52 -6.28
C GLY A 521 -1.95 -14.92 -6.44
N ASN A 522 -2.07 -15.73 -5.38
CA ASN A 522 -1.57 -17.11 -5.34
C ASN A 522 -2.18 -18.03 -6.40
N GLU A 523 -3.37 -17.74 -6.95
CA GLU A 523 -3.90 -18.56 -8.03
C GLU A 523 -2.90 -18.59 -9.19
N ILE A 524 -2.29 -17.45 -9.53
CA ILE A 524 -1.32 -17.32 -10.63
C ILE A 524 0.10 -17.69 -10.20
N LEU A 525 0.55 -17.24 -9.02
CA LEU A 525 1.90 -17.58 -8.53
C LEU A 525 2.08 -19.11 -8.38
N GLY A 526 1.02 -19.82 -8.00
CA GLY A 526 0.99 -21.27 -7.87
C GLY A 526 1.05 -22.06 -9.19
N TYR A 527 1.03 -21.39 -10.36
CA TYR A 527 1.18 -22.06 -11.66
C TYR A 527 2.60 -22.60 -11.87
N CYS A 528 3.60 -21.99 -11.23
CA CYS A 528 4.97 -22.51 -11.15
C CYS A 528 5.13 -23.47 -9.95
N PRO A 529 5.87 -24.60 -10.08
CA PRO A 529 6.31 -25.43 -8.96
C PRO A 529 6.89 -24.64 -7.78
N ALA A 530 7.63 -23.56 -8.03
CA ALA A 530 8.01 -22.58 -7.01
C ALA A 530 8.23 -21.20 -7.62
N VAL A 531 8.18 -20.17 -6.76
CA VAL A 531 8.61 -18.80 -7.08
C VAL A 531 9.61 -18.30 -6.05
N VAL A 532 10.58 -17.47 -6.45
CA VAL A 532 11.57 -16.85 -5.56
C VAL A 532 11.53 -15.33 -5.69
N PHE A 533 11.20 -14.64 -4.60
CA PHE A 533 11.33 -13.19 -4.49
C PHE A 533 12.76 -12.85 -4.07
N ASP A 534 13.51 -12.17 -4.92
CA ASP A 534 14.79 -11.53 -4.59
C ASP A 534 14.65 -10.01 -4.77
N ALA A 535 14.15 -9.33 -3.73
CA ALA A 535 13.98 -7.88 -3.77
C ALA A 535 15.34 -7.14 -3.86
N ALA A 536 16.40 -7.70 -3.26
CA ALA A 536 17.74 -7.13 -3.29
C ALA A 536 18.34 -7.11 -4.71
N ARG A 537 18.04 -8.12 -5.53
CA ARG A 537 18.37 -8.15 -6.98
C ARG A 537 17.18 -7.72 -7.86
N ARG A 538 16.13 -7.10 -7.30
CA ARG A 538 14.86 -6.74 -7.95
C ARG A 538 14.37 -7.77 -8.99
N THR A 539 14.33 -9.04 -8.62
CA THR A 539 13.95 -10.14 -9.54
C THR A 539 13.00 -11.13 -8.86
N LEU A 540 11.92 -11.48 -9.54
CA LEU A 540 11.10 -12.65 -9.28
C LEU A 540 11.60 -13.80 -10.16
N TRP A 541 11.97 -14.93 -9.57
CA TRP A 541 12.35 -16.12 -10.31
C TRP A 541 11.18 -17.11 -10.35
N LEU A 542 10.86 -17.60 -11.54
CA LEU A 542 9.76 -18.51 -11.80
C LEU A 542 10.34 -19.88 -12.19
N GLU A 543 10.25 -20.86 -11.29
CA GLU A 543 10.76 -22.22 -11.55
C GLU A 543 9.75 -23.01 -12.39
N GLY A 544 10.13 -23.36 -13.62
CA GLY A 544 9.26 -24.08 -14.56
C GLY A 544 9.07 -25.58 -14.26
N PRO A 545 8.12 -26.24 -14.95
CA PRO A 545 7.19 -25.66 -15.93
C PRO A 545 6.04 -24.92 -15.24
N CYS A 546 5.76 -23.68 -15.67
CA CYS A 546 4.73 -22.83 -15.06
C CYS A 546 3.34 -23.07 -15.67
N ASN A 547 2.89 -24.33 -15.63
CA ASN A 547 1.65 -24.81 -16.23
C ASN A 547 0.75 -25.63 -15.28
N ARG A 548 1.05 -25.62 -13.97
CA ARG A 548 0.08 -26.06 -12.95
C ARG A 548 -1.12 -25.13 -13.04
N THR A 549 -2.34 -25.63 -12.89
CA THR A 549 -3.53 -24.77 -12.81
C THR A 549 -4.45 -25.27 -11.71
N THR A 550 -4.95 -24.35 -10.89
CA THR A 550 -6.10 -24.62 -10.01
C THR A 550 -7.35 -24.87 -10.86
N PRO A 551 -8.25 -25.80 -10.51
CA PRO A 551 -9.57 -25.85 -11.11
C PRO A 551 -10.41 -24.64 -10.68
N GLU A 552 -11.43 -24.29 -11.47
CA GLU A 552 -12.42 -23.26 -11.10
C GLU A 552 -13.52 -23.90 -10.23
N ALA A 553 -13.91 -23.26 -9.12
CA ALA A 553 -14.96 -23.77 -8.23
C ALA A 553 -16.38 -23.52 -8.80
N LEU A 554 -16.86 -24.44 -9.63
CA LEU A 554 -18.05 -24.29 -10.48
C LEU A 554 -19.42 -24.33 -9.77
N ALA A 555 -19.44 -24.25 -8.43
CA ALA A 555 -20.69 -24.06 -7.69
C ALA A 555 -21.22 -22.62 -7.82
N GLY A 556 -20.31 -21.64 -7.90
CA GLY A 556 -20.64 -20.21 -7.89
C GLY A 556 -21.24 -19.73 -6.56
N TRP A 557 -20.70 -20.20 -5.43
CA TRP A 557 -20.96 -19.68 -4.09
C TRP A 557 -19.69 -19.07 -3.47
N ARG A 558 -19.85 -18.30 -2.40
CA ARG A 558 -18.79 -17.95 -1.44
C ARG A 558 -19.18 -18.48 -0.06
N LEU A 559 -18.23 -19.04 0.68
CA LEU A 559 -18.47 -19.76 1.93
C LEU A 559 -17.72 -19.12 3.09
N THR A 560 -18.36 -19.05 4.26
CA THR A 560 -17.81 -18.44 5.48
C THR A 560 -18.10 -19.29 6.73
N LYS A 561 -17.29 -19.13 7.77
CA LYS A 561 -17.54 -19.59 9.14
C LYS A 561 -17.78 -18.38 10.07
N LYS A 562 -18.84 -17.61 9.81
CA LYS A 562 -19.19 -16.39 10.58
C LYS A 562 -20.10 -16.63 11.80
N ASP A 563 -21.20 -17.37 11.63
CA ASP A 563 -22.41 -17.23 12.48
C ASP A 563 -22.36 -17.79 13.92
N ASP A 564 -21.35 -18.58 14.28
CA ASP A 564 -21.21 -19.13 15.65
C ASP A 564 -19.73 -19.31 16.00
N LYS A 565 -19.17 -18.44 16.83
CA LYS A 565 -17.72 -18.41 17.10
C LYS A 565 -17.23 -19.50 18.07
N GLN A 566 -18.10 -20.35 18.62
CA GLN A 566 -17.74 -21.26 19.72
C GLN A 566 -17.68 -22.74 19.34
N GLN A 567 -18.14 -23.11 18.14
CA GLN A 567 -18.16 -24.51 17.68
C GLN A 567 -17.06 -24.80 16.63
N PRO A 568 -16.09 -25.71 16.88
CA PRO A 568 -15.03 -26.02 15.91
C PRO A 568 -15.57 -26.80 14.69
N ASP A 569 -16.43 -27.79 14.94
CA ASP A 569 -17.00 -28.69 13.92
C ASP A 569 -18.21 -28.08 13.18
N ARG A 570 -18.39 -26.76 13.21
CA ARG A 570 -19.54 -26.10 12.57
C ARG A 570 -19.48 -26.17 11.04
N PRO A 571 -20.64 -26.36 10.38
CA PRO A 571 -20.75 -26.34 8.92
C PRO A 571 -20.37 -24.99 8.29
N TRP A 572 -19.92 -25.02 7.04
CA TRP A 572 -19.75 -23.83 6.21
C TRP A 572 -21.10 -23.18 5.87
N VAL A 573 -21.19 -21.86 6.01
CA VAL A 573 -22.38 -21.06 5.66
C VAL A 573 -22.16 -20.38 4.31
N ILE A 574 -23.19 -20.29 3.47
CA ILE A 574 -23.13 -19.52 2.22
C ILE A 574 -23.15 -18.02 2.53
N GLU A 575 -22.04 -17.31 2.28
CA GLU A 575 -21.97 -15.84 2.33
C GLU A 575 -22.64 -15.21 1.10
N THR A 576 -22.45 -15.82 -0.07
CA THR A 576 -22.93 -15.27 -1.35
C THR A 576 -23.24 -16.37 -2.36
N VAL A 577 -24.21 -16.13 -3.23
CA VAL A 577 -24.53 -16.96 -4.39
C VAL A 577 -24.44 -16.09 -5.64
N LEU A 578 -23.65 -16.50 -6.64
CA LEU A 578 -23.46 -15.74 -7.87
C LEU A 578 -24.65 -15.91 -8.82
N PRO A 579 -25.13 -14.85 -9.50
CA PRO A 579 -26.14 -14.96 -10.55
C PRO A 579 -25.75 -15.94 -11.67
N GLY A 580 -26.70 -16.78 -12.09
CA GLY A 580 -26.52 -17.79 -13.14
C GLY A 580 -25.66 -19.00 -12.74
N SER A 581 -25.31 -19.13 -11.46
CA SER A 581 -24.51 -20.24 -10.92
C SER A 581 -25.27 -21.55 -10.76
N ALA A 582 -24.54 -22.64 -10.57
CA ALA A 582 -25.12 -23.93 -10.20
C ALA A 582 -25.87 -23.85 -8.85
N ALA A 583 -25.32 -23.12 -7.87
CA ALA A 583 -25.95 -22.90 -6.58
C ALA A 583 -27.28 -22.13 -6.68
N GLN A 584 -27.34 -21.06 -7.49
CA GLN A 584 -28.58 -20.29 -7.69
C GLN A 584 -29.67 -21.13 -8.37
N LEU A 585 -29.30 -21.87 -9.43
CA LEU A 585 -30.24 -22.73 -10.16
C LEU A 585 -30.75 -23.92 -9.32
N ALA A 586 -29.99 -24.35 -8.32
CA ALA A 586 -30.40 -25.34 -7.34
C ALA A 586 -31.25 -24.76 -6.18
N GLY A 587 -31.49 -23.44 -6.15
CA GLY A 587 -32.29 -22.79 -5.11
C GLY A 587 -31.57 -22.58 -3.76
N LEU A 588 -30.24 -22.60 -3.75
CA LEU A 588 -29.44 -22.22 -2.58
C LEU A 588 -29.39 -20.71 -2.41
N VAL A 589 -29.38 -20.23 -1.17
CA VAL A 589 -29.38 -18.80 -0.82
C VAL A 589 -28.33 -18.46 0.24
N PRO A 590 -27.90 -17.18 0.35
CA PRO A 590 -27.07 -16.74 1.47
C PRO A 590 -27.71 -17.05 2.83
N GLY A 591 -26.91 -17.55 3.77
CA GLY A 591 -27.33 -17.99 5.10
C GLY A 591 -27.66 -19.50 5.22
N ASP A 592 -27.76 -20.23 4.09
CA ASP A 592 -27.85 -21.69 4.11
C ASP A 592 -26.54 -22.32 4.62
N ARG A 593 -26.64 -23.40 5.42
CA ARG A 593 -25.49 -24.10 6.00
C ARG A 593 -25.27 -25.43 5.31
N LEU A 594 -24.11 -25.60 4.67
CA LEU A 594 -23.74 -26.85 3.99
C LEU A 594 -23.44 -27.94 5.02
N LEU A 595 -24.16 -29.06 4.94
CA LEU A 595 -23.95 -30.23 5.81
C LEU A 595 -23.04 -31.25 5.12
N VAL A 596 -23.30 -31.55 3.84
CA VAL A 596 -22.49 -32.46 3.01
C VAL A 596 -22.45 -31.92 1.58
N VAL A 597 -21.27 -31.90 0.95
CA VAL A 597 -21.08 -31.60 -0.47
C VAL A 597 -20.39 -32.79 -1.12
N GLY A 598 -20.97 -33.39 -2.15
CA GLY A 598 -20.36 -34.50 -2.89
C GLY A 598 -20.01 -35.74 -2.04
N GLY A 599 -20.69 -35.94 -0.90
CA GLY A 599 -20.37 -36.99 0.08
C GLY A 599 -19.32 -36.59 1.14
N VAL A 600 -18.71 -35.41 1.03
CA VAL A 600 -17.77 -34.86 2.02
C VAL A 600 -18.53 -34.02 3.05
N PRO A 601 -18.42 -34.30 4.36
CA PRO A 601 -18.99 -33.45 5.41
C PRO A 601 -18.44 -32.03 5.33
N ALA A 602 -19.33 -31.04 5.21
CA ALA A 602 -18.96 -29.63 5.10
C ALA A 602 -18.72 -28.95 6.46
N THR A 603 -18.36 -29.75 7.48
CA THR A 603 -17.70 -29.30 8.71
C THR A 603 -16.18 -29.21 8.54
N LEU A 604 -15.62 -30.01 7.61
CA LEU A 604 -14.20 -30.15 7.32
C LEU A 604 -13.53 -28.89 6.71
N ASP A 605 -12.19 -28.89 6.73
CA ASP A 605 -11.30 -27.99 5.97
C ASP A 605 -11.86 -27.63 4.59
N LEU A 606 -11.97 -26.33 4.27
CA LEU A 606 -12.64 -25.87 3.04
C LEU A 606 -12.09 -26.49 1.74
N PRO A 607 -10.77 -26.69 1.55
CA PRO A 607 -10.25 -27.32 0.33
C PRO A 607 -10.86 -28.70 0.04
N LYS A 608 -11.28 -29.46 1.07
CA LYS A 608 -11.97 -30.76 0.86
C LYS A 608 -13.39 -30.61 0.32
N VAL A 609 -14.04 -29.49 0.64
CA VAL A 609 -15.39 -29.11 0.18
C VAL A 609 -15.32 -28.47 -1.21
N GLN A 610 -14.37 -27.56 -1.42
CA GLN A 610 -14.07 -26.94 -2.72
C GLN A 610 -13.70 -27.99 -3.78
N ALA A 611 -12.84 -28.96 -3.45
CA ALA A 611 -12.49 -30.09 -4.32
C ALA A 611 -13.71 -30.91 -4.84
N GLN A 612 -14.88 -30.79 -4.19
CA GLN A 612 -16.10 -31.44 -4.67
C GLN A 612 -16.82 -30.68 -5.78
N VAL A 613 -16.55 -29.38 -5.93
CA VAL A 613 -17.14 -28.48 -6.93
C VAL A 613 -16.10 -27.91 -7.91
N GLU A 614 -14.82 -28.18 -7.68
CA GLU A 614 -13.67 -28.01 -8.58
C GLU A 614 -13.57 -29.14 -9.63
N LYS A 615 -14.69 -29.43 -10.30
CA LYS A 615 -14.82 -30.52 -11.29
C LYS A 615 -15.27 -29.98 -12.65
N ALA A 616 -15.27 -30.83 -13.68
CA ALA A 616 -15.67 -30.43 -15.02
C ALA A 616 -17.11 -29.88 -15.08
N PRO A 617 -17.42 -28.90 -15.96
CA PRO A 617 -18.80 -28.49 -16.22
C PRO A 617 -19.71 -29.67 -16.58
N GLY A 618 -20.97 -29.62 -16.18
CA GLY A 618 -21.93 -30.73 -16.31
C GLY A 618 -21.81 -31.81 -15.24
N THR A 619 -20.75 -31.80 -14.40
CA THR A 619 -20.66 -32.73 -13.27
C THR A 619 -21.80 -32.47 -12.29
N ARG A 620 -22.48 -33.54 -11.86
CA ARG A 620 -23.57 -33.48 -10.89
C ARG A 620 -23.04 -33.70 -9.47
N VAL A 621 -23.32 -32.77 -8.56
CA VAL A 621 -22.84 -32.81 -7.16
C VAL A 621 -24.04 -32.70 -6.22
N ALA A 622 -24.28 -33.75 -5.43
CA ALA A 622 -25.29 -33.71 -4.38
C ALA A 622 -24.83 -32.77 -3.25
N VAL A 623 -25.73 -31.91 -2.78
CA VAL A 623 -25.52 -31.01 -1.64
C VAL A 623 -26.66 -31.21 -0.65
N GLU A 624 -26.31 -31.54 0.59
CA GLU A 624 -27.19 -31.57 1.74
C GLU A 624 -26.91 -30.34 2.59
N TYR A 625 -27.97 -29.63 2.99
CA TYR A 625 -27.86 -28.35 3.67
C TYR A 625 -29.00 -28.14 4.67
N GLU A 626 -28.77 -27.25 5.62
CA GLU A 626 -29.78 -26.68 6.51
C GLU A 626 -30.13 -25.28 6.02
N THR A 627 -31.40 -24.97 5.83
CA THR A 627 -31.85 -23.64 5.41
C THR A 627 -31.69 -22.59 6.52
N VAL A 628 -31.84 -21.32 6.16
CA VAL A 628 -32.07 -20.22 7.13
C VAL A 628 -33.23 -20.50 8.11
N THR A 629 -34.25 -21.26 7.70
CA THR A 629 -35.39 -21.71 8.53
C THR A 629 -35.12 -22.97 9.37
N ARG A 630 -33.91 -23.53 9.33
CA ARG A 630 -33.50 -24.81 9.96
C ARG A 630 -34.09 -26.08 9.33
N ASP A 631 -34.69 -25.99 8.14
CA ASP A 631 -35.13 -27.18 7.38
C ASP A 631 -33.92 -27.89 6.79
N ARG A 632 -33.82 -29.22 6.94
CA ARG A 632 -32.82 -30.00 6.19
C ARG A 632 -33.32 -30.30 4.79
N ARG A 633 -32.51 -29.97 3.78
CA ARG A 633 -32.82 -30.14 2.36
C ARG A 633 -31.65 -30.79 1.61
N LYS A 634 -31.95 -31.36 0.46
CA LYS A 634 -30.98 -31.98 -0.45
C LYS A 634 -31.26 -31.57 -1.89
N VAL A 635 -30.24 -31.05 -2.56
CA VAL A 635 -30.30 -30.63 -3.97
C VAL A 635 -29.16 -31.28 -4.76
N THR A 636 -29.23 -31.22 -6.09
CA THR A 636 -28.12 -31.59 -6.97
C THR A 636 -27.70 -30.36 -7.75
N LEU A 637 -26.46 -29.92 -7.55
CA LEU A 637 -25.83 -28.93 -8.43
C LEU A 637 -25.48 -29.60 -9.76
N GLU A 638 -25.77 -28.94 -10.86
CA GLU A 638 -25.12 -29.22 -12.15
C GLU A 638 -24.05 -28.14 -12.35
N LEU A 639 -22.78 -28.51 -12.15
CA LEU A 639 -21.67 -27.57 -12.11
C LEU A 639 -21.51 -26.82 -13.44
N ARG A 640 -21.36 -25.49 -13.39
CA ARG A 640 -21.26 -24.65 -14.58
C ARG A 640 -20.37 -23.44 -14.35
N ARG A 641 -19.65 -23.02 -15.39
CA ARG A 641 -18.91 -21.75 -15.39
C ARG A 641 -19.87 -20.58 -15.26
N VAL A 642 -19.62 -19.73 -14.27
CA VAL A 642 -20.27 -18.42 -14.12
C VAL A 642 -19.62 -17.45 -15.12
N LEU A 643 -20.40 -16.57 -15.75
CA LEU A 643 -19.91 -15.65 -16.80
C LEU A 643 -19.12 -16.36 -17.91
N ALA A 644 -19.64 -17.50 -18.39
CA ALA A 644 -19.16 -18.11 -19.62
C ALA A 644 -19.37 -17.17 -20.82
N ARG A 645 -18.44 -17.25 -21.79
CA ARG A 645 -18.45 -16.49 -23.05
C ARG A 645 -19.71 -16.82 -23.85
#